data_AF-A0A8B7YTU4-F1
#
_entry.id   AF-A0A8B7YTU4-F1
#
_cell.length_a   1.000
_cell.length_b   1.000
_cell.length_c   1.000
_cell.angle_alpha   90.00
_cell.angle_beta   90.00
_cell.angle_gamma   90.00
#
_symmetry.space_group_name_H-M   'P 1'
#
loop_
_entity.id
_entity.type
_entity.pdbx_description
1 polymer ?
#
loop_
_entity_poly.entity_id
_entity_poly.type
_entity_poly.pdbx_seq_one_letter_code
_entity_poly.pdbx_strand_id
1 'polypeptide(L)'
;MPPKHTSRPGVNPSVDFTNHVIKTLAMEILGYQDVRILNAEVDFHNSTVALQRISGCYDYSCRAIWIPNDASNATINMEVWQDNLLEMALWSETGTIKVNGFLGYTARYGWFVSQTLVAEMWEQHQIIADHWKSLHSQTVIRKLLIPLSELQGLVTIKSEKPWGKETRYYCERAECIQGMYIPPVCQGTDSTTPTAECPTLVAGYPDTSFDMLIGQIVSLRLPVVVAWIGPQLESYISTRSQTHRHTLFLSWSPHALTSSGLFNRVSFPTCVEGVSIDANSGCDFRTLPVSKVTWLPLAHGAPDLDEMISAMSFSDFEMQVILRKFYHSSGNMEAFACDWLKSNTDIWNGWLPNQLNPRKKIYLGGLFPDHIPAFSGIGIGAKLAVEAVNTDSSILTTHELELVVDGSDGSDAVASYLRLQKDNTKPLTGVIGPMHSEDCKIIAPIAALFRTVVISYGVESPALSNRDFYPNFVCMLPSAAENAYALARLFETYSWKRYAAISDSEVSSLEVMTTTEGILGEQGITLVASQSFTDPLLLNPALFFDDIKNQRAHLVVGLFSDVAARVLLCEAYKQDVTGYEGYQWFLPALYPDHWWDTDFYNSDRQESPESVPCTTQEMARAVAGYMSLSQLHVARGEECIVSGETAAQWEEKYQAVVDQEGKQASDFAAYAYDAVWAFALAYESLLQKSPGALGMSRHYRDISSFMSHLSKTRFLGMTGEVTFAGSDRQGPVLISQHLPQRSTVSMPVGLYIPFVANSSEWTGTLQLNTSDIVWLNDGKIPDDGGIDEGDCAVESFRVFLGVDCQSATAILNAFLIIVVFIILVVCVVLVKKAYNRKVKKAGQKVKDLGITALGQSTLLSLNKWEVAQDNVILNRKLGEGAFGTVYGGEAMLDGNHWVGVAVKTLKVESTIEEKLDFLSEAEMMKRFDHKNIVKLLGVCTRREPLYTIMDFMLHGDLKTFLLARRHLVSQGQVDDSSMSPERLTSMVLDVATGVSYLAANKYVHRSVQGTSEEM
;
A
#
# COMPACT_ATOMS: atom_id res chain seq x y z
N MET A 1 44.86 -20.25 42.88
CA MET A 1 44.20 -19.02 42.39
C MET A 1 42.71 -19.19 42.57
N PRO A 2 41.95 -18.16 43.00
CA PRO A 2 40.50 -18.29 43.10
C PRO A 2 39.94 -18.64 41.71
N PRO A 3 38.92 -19.51 41.60
CA PRO A 3 38.12 -19.54 40.40
C PRO A 3 37.48 -18.15 40.24
N LYS A 4 38.06 -17.32 39.38
CA LYS A 4 37.48 -16.05 38.96
C LYS A 4 36.35 -16.37 38.00
N HIS A 5 35.27 -16.97 38.49
CA HIS A 5 34.06 -17.07 37.69
C HIS A 5 33.39 -15.69 37.69
N THR A 6 33.42 -15.05 36.53
CA THR A 6 32.51 -13.94 36.23
C THR A 6 31.27 -14.54 35.56
N SER A 7 30.53 -15.41 36.26
CA SER A 7 29.09 -15.47 36.00
C SER A 7 28.53 -14.16 36.54
N ARG A 8 27.68 -13.50 35.76
CA ARG A 8 26.98 -12.31 36.27
C ARG A 8 26.11 -12.76 37.45
N PRO A 9 26.13 -12.06 38.59
CA PRO A 9 25.39 -12.48 39.77
C PRO A 9 23.90 -12.71 39.43
N GLY A 10 23.41 -13.93 39.62
CA GLY A 10 22.00 -14.30 39.41
C GLY A 10 21.67 -15.03 38.11
N VAL A 11 22.59 -15.23 37.15
CA VAL A 11 22.32 -15.96 35.90
C VAL A 11 22.77 -17.42 36.01
N ASN A 12 21.86 -18.37 35.79
CA ASN A 12 22.15 -19.80 35.82
C ASN A 12 23.17 -20.17 34.70
N PRO A 13 24.32 -20.77 35.04
CA PRO A 13 25.33 -21.17 34.06
C PRO A 13 24.85 -22.13 32.96
N SER A 14 23.80 -22.93 33.21
CA SER A 14 23.20 -23.75 32.13
C SER A 14 22.59 -22.87 31.04
N VAL A 15 21.75 -21.92 31.46
CA VAL A 15 21.04 -20.97 30.61
C VAL A 15 22.03 -20.10 29.85
N ASP A 16 23.08 -19.64 30.53
CA ASP A 16 24.12 -18.82 29.92
C ASP A 16 24.88 -19.60 28.82
N PHE A 17 25.22 -20.87 29.09
CA PHE A 17 25.86 -21.74 28.12
C PHE A 17 24.96 -21.98 26.88
N THR A 18 23.71 -22.39 27.08
CA THR A 18 22.78 -22.73 26.00
C THR A 18 22.45 -21.51 25.12
N ASN A 19 22.30 -20.32 25.73
CA ASN A 19 22.11 -19.07 25.02
C ASN A 19 23.33 -18.68 24.16
N HIS A 20 24.55 -18.84 24.69
CA HIS A 20 25.77 -18.56 23.93
C HIS A 20 25.97 -19.53 22.76
N VAL A 21 25.67 -20.82 22.96
CA VAL A 21 25.73 -21.83 21.88
C VAL A 21 24.81 -21.44 20.71
N ILE A 22 23.55 -21.08 20.99
CA ILE A 22 22.59 -20.72 19.93
C ILE A 22 22.92 -19.40 19.28
N LYS A 23 23.32 -18.40 20.05
CA LYS A 23 23.76 -17.12 19.50
C LYS A 23 24.87 -17.35 18.47
N THR A 24 25.88 -18.14 18.83
CA THR A 24 27.01 -18.44 17.92
C THR A 24 26.56 -19.23 16.70
N LEU A 25 25.75 -20.29 16.84
CA LEU A 25 25.27 -21.06 15.69
C LEU A 25 24.36 -20.22 14.77
N ALA A 26 23.47 -19.40 15.33
CA ALA A 26 22.59 -18.52 14.55
C ALA A 26 23.39 -17.49 13.75
N MET A 27 24.43 -16.88 14.35
CA MET A 27 25.23 -15.86 13.69
C MET A 27 26.25 -16.43 12.70
N GLU A 28 27.04 -17.41 13.13
CA GLU A 28 28.21 -17.89 12.38
C GLU A 28 27.88 -19.00 11.37
N ILE A 29 26.82 -19.80 11.63
CA ILE A 29 26.44 -20.92 10.75
C ILE A 29 25.21 -20.59 9.91
N LEU A 30 24.16 -20.05 10.53
CA LEU A 30 22.91 -19.73 9.84
C LEU A 30 22.86 -18.30 9.24
N GLY A 31 23.85 -17.45 9.54
CA GLY A 31 24.01 -16.13 8.93
C GLY A 31 23.08 -15.02 9.45
N TYR A 32 22.41 -15.22 10.60
CA TYR A 32 21.56 -14.19 11.20
C TYR A 32 22.38 -13.04 11.79
N GLN A 33 21.95 -11.80 11.54
CA GLN A 33 22.59 -10.60 12.09
C GLN A 33 21.84 -10.11 13.34
N ASP A 34 22.53 -9.33 14.19
CA ASP A 34 21.96 -8.67 15.39
C ASP A 34 21.35 -9.60 16.47
N VAL A 35 21.82 -10.85 16.58
CA VAL A 35 21.40 -11.75 17.66
C VAL A 35 21.99 -11.31 19.01
N ARG A 36 21.13 -10.97 19.99
CA ARG A 36 21.54 -10.43 21.30
C ARG A 36 20.94 -11.25 22.45
N ILE A 37 21.72 -11.42 23.52
CA ILE A 37 21.26 -12.03 24.77
C ILE A 37 20.71 -10.93 25.68
N LEU A 38 19.41 -10.99 25.98
CA LEU A 38 18.73 -10.03 26.85
C LEU A 38 18.82 -10.49 28.31
N ASN A 39 19.39 -9.64 29.17
CA ASN A 39 19.46 -9.92 30.61
C ASN A 39 18.19 -9.38 31.27
N ALA A 40 17.46 -10.22 32.02
CA ALA A 40 16.44 -9.74 32.95
C ALA A 40 16.87 -10.09 34.37
N GLU A 41 16.65 -9.16 35.30
CA GLU A 41 16.95 -9.30 36.73
C GLU A 41 15.90 -10.14 37.49
N VAL A 42 15.16 -11.03 36.80
CA VAL A 42 13.92 -11.64 37.32
C VAL A 42 14.02 -13.16 37.38
N ASP A 43 13.38 -13.71 38.41
CA ASP A 43 13.21 -15.11 38.80
C ASP A 43 13.06 -16.10 37.62
N PHE A 44 14.18 -16.67 37.18
CA PHE A 44 14.27 -17.62 36.05
C PHE A 44 13.45 -18.91 36.26
N HIS A 45 12.97 -19.14 37.48
CA HIS A 45 12.26 -20.35 37.89
C HIS A 45 10.73 -20.23 37.77
N ASN A 46 10.21 -19.05 37.46
CA ASN A 46 8.78 -18.83 37.25
C ASN A 46 8.43 -18.98 35.75
N SER A 47 7.81 -20.12 35.42
CA SER A 47 7.41 -20.45 34.05
C SER A 47 6.41 -19.44 33.46
N THR A 48 5.44 -18.98 34.26
CA THR A 48 4.46 -17.96 33.86
C THR A 48 5.13 -16.66 33.42
N VAL A 49 6.10 -16.16 34.19
CA VAL A 49 6.83 -14.91 33.88
C VAL A 49 7.67 -15.07 32.60
N ALA A 50 8.30 -16.22 32.42
CA ALA A 50 9.03 -16.53 31.20
C ALA A 50 8.09 -16.53 29.97
N LEU A 51 6.91 -17.13 30.09
CA LEU A 51 5.92 -17.20 29.01
C LEU A 51 5.26 -15.86 28.71
N GLN A 52 4.95 -15.05 29.74
CA GLN A 52 4.47 -13.67 29.58
C GLN A 52 5.44 -12.82 28.76
N ARG A 53 6.75 -12.97 28.99
CA ARG A 53 7.78 -12.19 28.30
C ARG A 53 7.91 -12.54 26.81
N ILE A 54 7.81 -13.82 26.46
CA ILE A 54 7.94 -14.28 25.07
C ILE A 54 6.64 -14.02 24.29
N SER A 55 5.48 -14.21 24.95
CA SER A 55 4.18 -13.98 24.34
C SER A 55 3.83 -12.49 24.19
N GLY A 56 4.35 -11.64 25.07
CA GLY A 56 3.89 -10.25 25.21
C GLY A 56 2.49 -10.13 25.80
N CYS A 57 1.89 -11.21 26.31
CA CYS A 57 0.58 -11.20 26.93
C CYS A 57 0.72 -11.13 28.46
N TYR A 58 -0.22 -10.44 29.12
CA TYR A 58 -0.29 -10.45 30.60
C TYR A 58 -0.71 -11.81 31.16
N ASP A 59 -1.57 -12.54 30.45
CA ASP A 59 -2.08 -13.85 30.83
C ASP A 59 -2.36 -14.70 29.58
N TYR A 60 -2.75 -15.97 29.79
CA TYR A 60 -3.09 -16.90 28.72
C TYR A 60 -4.38 -16.54 27.96
N SER A 61 -5.14 -15.50 28.38
CA SER A 61 -6.29 -15.00 27.61
C SER A 61 -5.88 -14.02 26.50
N CYS A 62 -4.66 -13.46 26.61
CA CYS A 62 -4.05 -12.50 25.69
C CYS A 62 -4.97 -11.35 25.22
N ARG A 63 -5.86 -10.87 26.11
CA ARG A 63 -6.75 -9.74 25.81
C ARG A 63 -6.09 -8.37 25.93
N ALA A 64 -4.98 -8.29 26.68
CA ALA A 64 -4.19 -7.09 26.88
C ALA A 64 -2.72 -7.41 26.60
N ILE A 65 -2.11 -6.63 25.70
CA ILE A 65 -0.71 -6.78 25.28
C ILE A 65 0.16 -5.93 26.20
N TRP A 66 1.14 -6.55 26.83
CA TRP A 66 2.26 -5.88 27.46
C TRP A 66 3.41 -5.87 26.47
N ILE A 67 3.79 -4.69 25.98
CA ILE A 67 4.98 -4.53 25.14
C ILE A 67 6.10 -4.01 26.06
N PRO A 68 6.97 -4.87 26.62
CA PRO A 68 8.26 -4.43 27.10
C PRO A 68 8.95 -3.58 26.04
N ASN A 69 9.71 -2.56 26.43
CA ASN A 69 10.47 -1.72 25.48
C ASN A 69 11.42 -2.52 24.55
N ASP A 70 11.67 -3.82 24.83
CA ASP A 70 12.48 -4.75 24.05
C ASP A 70 11.67 -5.90 23.37
N ALA A 71 10.34 -5.94 23.51
CA ALA A 71 9.49 -7.06 23.05
C ALA A 71 9.02 -6.97 21.58
N SER A 72 9.47 -5.98 20.83
CA SER A 72 9.24 -5.90 19.38
C SER A 72 10.11 -6.87 18.57
N ASN A 73 10.99 -7.65 19.23
CA ASN A 73 12.01 -8.47 18.60
C ASN A 73 11.74 -9.96 18.86
N ALA A 74 12.00 -10.81 17.86
CA ALA A 74 11.83 -12.25 17.96
C ALA A 74 12.66 -12.83 19.12
N THR A 75 12.00 -13.36 20.14
CA THR A 75 12.64 -13.89 21.36
C THR A 75 12.62 -15.41 21.42
N ILE A 76 13.68 -15.97 22.00
CA ILE A 76 13.87 -17.41 22.24
C ILE A 76 14.21 -17.58 23.71
N ASN A 77 13.60 -18.57 24.37
CA ASN A 77 14.04 -19.03 25.68
C ASN A 77 14.30 -20.54 25.62
N MET A 78 15.55 -20.93 25.87
CA MET A 78 15.99 -22.32 25.77
C MET A 78 15.69 -23.15 27.00
N GLU A 79 15.43 -22.51 28.14
CA GLU A 79 15.29 -23.19 29.42
C GLU A 79 14.06 -22.68 30.18
N VAL A 80 12.87 -23.07 29.73
CA VAL A 80 11.62 -22.87 30.48
C VAL A 80 11.34 -24.11 31.32
N TRP A 81 11.33 -23.96 32.64
CA TRP A 81 11.11 -25.08 33.56
C TRP A 81 9.62 -25.38 33.68
N GLN A 82 9.24 -26.62 33.41
CA GLN A 82 7.84 -27.02 33.37
C GLN A 82 7.33 -27.44 34.76
N ASP A 83 6.89 -26.49 35.58
CA ASP A 83 6.24 -26.75 36.88
C ASP A 83 4.75 -27.13 36.73
N ASN A 84 4.04 -26.58 35.73
CA ASN A 84 2.65 -26.88 35.43
C ASN A 84 2.42 -27.23 33.95
N LEU A 85 2.14 -28.51 33.65
CA LEU A 85 1.91 -29.00 32.28
C LEU A 85 0.64 -28.43 31.62
N LEU A 86 -0.41 -28.18 32.40
CA LEU A 86 -1.66 -27.61 31.88
C LEU A 86 -1.49 -26.15 31.45
N GLU A 87 -0.64 -25.43 32.16
CA GLU A 87 -0.37 -24.03 31.88
C GLU A 87 0.29 -23.84 30.51
N MET A 88 1.28 -24.67 30.15
CA MET A 88 1.91 -24.56 28.82
C MET A 88 1.01 -24.91 27.64
N ALA A 89 -0.01 -25.75 27.85
CA ALA A 89 -1.00 -25.99 26.81
C ALA A 89 -1.82 -24.71 26.55
N LEU A 90 -2.27 -24.03 27.61
CA LEU A 90 -3.00 -22.75 27.53
C LEU A 90 -2.14 -21.64 26.90
N TRP A 91 -0.90 -21.51 27.40
CA TRP A 91 0.32 -21.18 26.65
C TRP A 91 0.20 -21.16 25.12
N SER A 92 0.29 -22.36 24.58
CA SER A 92 0.37 -22.62 23.15
C SER A 92 -0.91 -22.25 22.40
N GLU A 93 -2.07 -22.33 23.05
CA GLU A 93 -3.36 -21.97 22.45
C GLU A 93 -3.52 -20.47 22.18
N THR A 94 -2.71 -19.61 22.82
CA THR A 94 -2.71 -18.16 22.55
C THR A 94 -2.31 -17.79 21.12
N GLY A 95 -1.63 -18.68 20.40
CA GLY A 95 -1.10 -18.40 19.05
C GLY A 95 0.07 -17.41 19.04
N THR A 96 0.72 -17.16 20.19
CA THR A 96 1.85 -16.22 20.30
C THR A 96 3.20 -16.90 20.48
N ILE A 97 3.22 -18.13 21.00
CA ILE A 97 4.43 -18.90 21.29
C ILE A 97 4.37 -20.28 20.65
N LYS A 98 5.53 -20.90 20.47
CA LYS A 98 5.69 -22.30 20.07
C LYS A 98 6.57 -23.03 21.09
N VAL A 99 6.18 -24.24 21.45
CA VAL A 99 6.99 -25.14 22.29
C VAL A 99 7.76 -26.08 21.37
N ASN A 100 9.08 -25.93 21.30
CA ASN A 100 9.98 -26.68 20.41
C ASN A 100 10.49 -27.99 21.04
N GLY A 101 9.72 -28.56 21.96
CA GLY A 101 10.06 -29.76 22.71
C GLY A 101 11.04 -29.54 23.86
N PHE A 102 11.53 -30.65 24.42
CA PHE A 102 12.44 -30.63 25.57
C PHE A 102 13.89 -30.40 25.15
N LEU A 103 14.66 -29.74 26.02
CA LEU A 103 16.10 -29.57 25.84
C LEU A 103 16.89 -30.86 26.12
N GLY A 104 16.24 -31.88 26.70
CA GLY A 104 16.78 -33.24 26.85
C GLY A 104 17.22 -33.62 28.27
N TYR A 105 17.64 -32.66 29.08
CA TYR A 105 17.93 -32.87 30.51
C TYR A 105 16.77 -32.37 31.39
N THR A 106 16.81 -32.75 32.66
CA THR A 106 15.80 -32.39 33.65
C THR A 106 16.38 -31.49 34.74
N ALA A 107 15.57 -30.54 35.21
CA ALA A 107 15.91 -29.65 36.30
C ALA A 107 15.24 -30.13 37.60
N ARG A 108 15.93 -30.00 38.72
CA ARG A 108 15.39 -30.41 40.02
C ARG A 108 16.01 -29.62 41.16
N TYR A 109 15.18 -29.11 42.06
CA TYR A 109 15.64 -28.56 43.34
C TYR A 109 16.12 -29.66 44.29
N GLY A 110 17.06 -29.33 45.15
CA GLY A 110 17.58 -30.28 46.12
C GLY A 110 18.42 -29.63 47.20
N TRP A 111 18.50 -30.34 48.32
CA TRP A 111 19.43 -30.02 49.38
C TRP A 111 20.76 -30.67 49.06
N PHE A 112 21.86 -29.96 49.28
CA PHE A 112 23.19 -30.44 48.98
C PHE A 112 24.09 -30.26 50.20
N VAL A 113 24.98 -31.23 50.39
CA VAL A 113 25.94 -31.27 51.49
C VAL A 113 27.33 -31.61 50.95
N SER A 114 28.38 -31.07 51.57
CA SER A 114 29.76 -31.32 51.13
C SER A 114 30.10 -32.81 51.11
N GLN A 115 30.66 -33.29 50.00
CA GLN A 115 31.11 -34.68 49.84
C GLN A 115 32.13 -35.08 50.92
N THR A 116 32.96 -34.13 51.35
CA THR A 116 33.91 -34.34 52.46
C THR A 116 33.22 -34.69 53.77
N LEU A 117 32.05 -34.11 54.08
CA LEU A 117 31.26 -34.49 55.25
C LEU A 117 30.72 -35.92 55.10
N VAL A 118 30.23 -36.27 53.91
CA VAL A 118 29.69 -37.61 53.64
C VAL A 118 30.77 -38.67 53.84
N ALA A 119 31.96 -38.44 53.29
CA ALA A 119 33.11 -39.32 53.48
C ALA A 119 33.50 -39.41 54.97
N GLU A 120 33.66 -38.27 55.66
CA GLU A 120 34.06 -38.23 57.07
C GLU A 120 33.05 -38.95 57.99
N MET A 121 31.74 -38.72 57.79
CA MET A 121 30.69 -39.32 58.61
C MET A 121 30.54 -40.82 58.35
N TRP A 122 30.74 -41.27 57.11
CA TRP A 122 30.73 -42.69 56.78
C TRP A 122 31.95 -43.39 57.38
N GLU A 123 33.16 -42.91 57.11
CA GLU A 123 34.40 -43.53 57.57
C GLU A 123 34.51 -43.59 59.10
N GLN A 124 34.17 -42.50 59.79
CA GLN A 124 34.38 -42.39 61.24
C GLN A 124 33.18 -42.87 62.07
N HIS A 125 31.96 -42.74 61.56
CA HIS A 125 30.74 -42.95 62.34
C HIS A 125 29.72 -43.89 61.68
N GLN A 126 29.97 -44.38 60.46
CA GLN A 126 29.03 -45.19 59.66
C GLN A 126 27.66 -44.51 59.46
N ILE A 127 27.66 -43.17 59.39
CA ILE A 127 26.46 -42.35 59.17
C ILE A 127 26.40 -41.93 57.70
N ILE A 128 25.26 -42.17 57.06
CA ILE A 128 24.94 -41.71 55.70
C ILE A 128 24.50 -40.24 55.79
N ALA A 129 25.43 -39.31 55.67
CA ALA A 129 25.17 -37.88 55.89
C ALA A 129 24.39 -37.18 54.75
N ASP A 130 24.28 -37.81 53.58
CA ASP A 130 23.49 -37.37 52.43
C ASP A 130 22.08 -38.00 52.41
N HIS A 131 21.54 -38.30 53.59
CA HIS A 131 20.15 -38.73 53.77
C HIS A 131 19.47 -37.85 54.82
N TRP A 132 18.22 -37.44 54.60
CA TRP A 132 17.51 -36.47 55.47
C TRP A 132 17.50 -36.85 56.96
N LYS A 133 17.36 -38.15 57.27
CA LYS A 133 17.41 -38.68 58.66
C LYS A 133 18.70 -38.34 59.41
N SER A 134 19.81 -38.14 58.70
CA SER A 134 21.08 -37.79 59.33
C SER A 134 21.06 -36.41 59.99
N LEU A 135 20.14 -35.53 59.57
CA LEU A 135 19.94 -34.20 60.16
C LEU A 135 19.29 -34.24 61.55
N HIS A 136 18.97 -35.43 62.07
CA HIS A 136 18.59 -35.64 63.47
C HIS A 136 19.78 -36.10 64.34
N SER A 137 20.93 -36.38 63.74
CA SER A 137 22.14 -36.80 64.46
C SER A 137 22.90 -35.60 64.99
N GLN A 138 23.15 -35.56 66.30
CA GLN A 138 23.89 -34.46 66.93
C GLN A 138 25.33 -34.35 66.42
N THR A 139 25.93 -35.45 65.96
CA THR A 139 27.26 -35.46 65.33
C THR A 139 27.26 -34.71 64.00
N VAL A 140 26.23 -34.92 63.17
CA VAL A 140 26.08 -34.26 61.86
C VAL A 140 25.71 -32.80 62.06
N ILE A 141 24.77 -32.51 62.97
CA ILE A 141 24.33 -31.15 63.32
C ILE A 141 25.51 -30.26 63.70
N ARG A 142 26.40 -30.72 64.60
CA ARG A 142 27.55 -29.92 65.06
C ARG A 142 28.51 -29.54 63.92
N LYS A 143 28.62 -30.37 62.88
CA LYS A 143 29.48 -30.12 61.72
C LYS A 143 28.86 -29.14 60.72
N LEU A 144 27.55 -28.93 60.78
CA LEU A 144 26.78 -28.07 59.88
C LEU A 144 26.35 -26.73 60.52
N LEU A 145 26.81 -26.42 61.73
CA LEU A 145 26.51 -25.15 62.39
C LEU A 145 27.18 -23.98 61.67
N ILE A 146 26.40 -22.95 61.38
CA ILE A 146 26.88 -21.66 60.87
C ILE A 146 26.60 -20.60 61.94
N PRO A 147 27.62 -19.90 62.47
CA PRO A 147 27.40 -18.83 63.45
C PRO A 147 26.52 -17.72 62.87
N LEU A 148 25.54 -17.24 63.65
CA LEU A 148 24.66 -16.13 63.26
C LEU A 148 25.42 -14.87 62.84
N SER A 149 26.57 -14.59 63.46
CA SER A 149 27.44 -13.46 63.11
C SER A 149 27.99 -13.54 61.68
N GLU A 150 28.12 -14.74 61.11
CA GLU A 150 28.53 -14.95 59.72
C GLU A 150 27.39 -14.59 58.75
N LEU A 151 26.13 -14.71 59.17
CA LEU A 151 24.93 -14.55 58.33
C LEU A 151 24.31 -13.15 58.38
N GLN A 152 24.45 -12.41 59.48
CA GLN A 152 23.82 -11.09 59.70
C GLN A 152 24.07 -10.06 58.58
N GLY A 153 25.20 -10.15 57.88
CA GLY A 153 25.55 -9.26 56.76
C GLY A 153 25.19 -9.80 55.37
N LEU A 154 24.78 -11.07 55.27
CA LEU A 154 24.51 -11.78 54.00
C LEU A 154 23.02 -11.88 53.69
N VAL A 155 22.17 -11.89 54.72
CA VAL A 155 20.70 -12.01 54.55
C VAL A 155 20.00 -10.68 54.23
N THR A 156 20.74 -9.57 54.20
CA THR A 156 20.20 -8.21 54.00
C THR A 156 20.54 -7.65 52.63
N ILE A 157 19.58 -6.93 52.04
CA ILE A 157 19.72 -6.18 50.80
C ILE A 157 20.22 -4.78 51.15
N LYS A 158 21.39 -4.40 50.65
CA LYS A 158 21.92 -3.03 50.78
C LYS A 158 21.31 -2.14 49.68
N SER A 159 20.27 -1.37 50.01
CA SER A 159 19.65 -0.39 49.11
C SER A 159 19.85 1.03 49.64
N GLU A 160 20.61 1.86 48.94
CA GLU A 160 20.69 3.31 49.23
C GLU A 160 19.54 4.03 48.54
N LYS A 161 18.53 4.47 49.32
CA LYS A 161 17.52 5.42 48.86
C LYS A 161 17.89 6.84 49.32
N PRO A 162 17.45 7.91 48.63
CA PRO A 162 17.82 9.29 48.95
C PRO A 162 17.34 9.80 50.33
N TRP A 163 16.44 9.07 51.02
CA TRP A 163 15.75 9.53 52.24
C TRP A 163 15.96 8.62 53.47
N GLY A 164 17.03 7.81 53.51
CA GLY A 164 17.42 7.01 54.67
C GLY A 164 17.71 5.53 54.36
N LYS A 165 18.46 4.86 55.26
CA LYS A 165 18.81 3.44 55.15
C LYS A 165 17.64 2.56 55.60
N GLU A 166 16.98 1.91 54.66
CA GLU A 166 15.97 0.87 54.92
C GLU A 166 16.66 -0.49 54.83
N THR A 167 16.63 -1.30 55.89
CA THR A 167 17.20 -2.66 55.87
C THR A 167 16.13 -3.62 55.36
N ARG A 168 16.29 -4.11 54.12
CA ARG A 168 15.44 -5.16 53.55
C ARG A 168 16.12 -6.52 53.64
N TYR A 169 15.35 -7.59 53.66
CA TYR A 169 15.85 -8.97 53.71
C TYR A 169 15.54 -9.68 52.39
N TYR A 170 16.33 -10.69 52.02
CA TYR A 170 16.02 -11.50 50.84
C TYR A 170 14.73 -12.33 51.00
N CYS A 171 14.36 -12.70 52.24
CA CYS A 171 13.05 -13.24 52.56
C CYS A 171 12.18 -12.21 53.29
N GLU A 172 11.13 -11.75 52.63
CA GLU A 172 10.12 -10.83 53.18
C GLU A 172 8.76 -11.51 53.43
N ARG A 173 8.68 -12.84 53.26
CA ARG A 173 7.47 -13.62 53.57
C ARG A 173 7.14 -13.57 55.08
N ALA A 174 5.87 -13.67 55.43
CA ALA A 174 5.40 -13.55 56.82
C ALA A 174 5.97 -14.63 57.75
N GLU A 175 6.35 -15.78 57.19
CA GLU A 175 6.96 -16.91 57.88
C GLU A 175 8.46 -16.71 58.18
N CYS A 176 9.09 -15.67 57.60
CA CYS A 176 10.50 -15.34 57.79
C CYS A 176 10.70 -14.30 58.90
N ILE A 177 11.65 -14.57 59.79
CA ILE A 177 12.10 -13.69 60.86
C ILE A 177 13.52 -13.23 60.54
N GLN A 178 13.72 -11.93 60.35
CA GLN A 178 15.03 -11.34 60.00
C GLN A 178 15.69 -12.01 58.77
N GLY A 179 14.90 -12.34 57.75
CA GLY A 179 15.37 -12.97 56.52
C GLY A 179 15.63 -14.48 56.61
N MET A 180 15.26 -15.12 57.73
CA MET A 180 15.43 -16.55 57.97
C MET A 180 14.12 -17.23 58.35
N TYR A 181 13.94 -18.48 57.93
CA TYR A 181 12.87 -19.34 58.46
C TYR A 181 13.41 -20.15 59.63
N ILE A 182 12.76 -20.03 60.79
CA ILE A 182 13.16 -20.73 62.03
C ILE A 182 12.04 -21.70 62.42
N PRO A 183 12.26 -23.03 62.28
CA PRO A 183 11.25 -24.01 62.63
C PRO A 183 11.02 -24.04 64.16
N PRO A 184 9.83 -24.43 64.64
CA PRO A 184 9.50 -24.45 66.07
C PRO A 184 10.49 -25.22 66.94
N VAL A 185 11.09 -26.29 66.41
CA VAL A 185 12.10 -27.12 67.10
C VAL A 185 13.39 -26.34 67.41
N CYS A 186 13.66 -25.27 66.66
CA CYS A 186 14.85 -24.44 66.76
C CYS A 186 14.62 -23.09 67.42
N GLN A 187 13.42 -22.77 67.89
CA GLN A 187 13.12 -21.50 68.53
C GLN A 187 13.65 -21.50 69.97
N GLY A 188 14.41 -20.46 70.35
CA GLY A 188 14.89 -20.27 71.71
C GLY A 188 13.79 -19.79 72.68
N THR A 189 14.18 -19.39 73.89
CA THR A 189 13.26 -18.77 74.87
C THR A 189 12.67 -17.44 74.38
N ASP A 190 13.34 -16.79 73.43
CA ASP A 190 12.82 -15.66 72.67
C ASP A 190 12.59 -16.14 71.22
N SER A 191 11.32 -16.13 70.77
CA SER A 191 10.86 -16.69 69.48
C SER A 191 11.54 -16.08 68.23
N THR A 192 12.37 -15.07 68.43
CA THR A 192 13.05 -14.29 67.39
C THR A 192 14.47 -14.76 67.05
N THR A 193 15.06 -15.66 67.86
CA THR A 193 16.43 -16.15 67.63
C THR A 193 16.50 -17.68 67.62
N PRO A 194 17.26 -18.29 66.69
CA PRO A 194 17.42 -19.73 66.66
C PRO A 194 18.35 -20.19 67.80
N THR A 195 18.14 -21.40 68.30
CA THR A 195 19.04 -22.03 69.27
C THR A 195 20.42 -22.25 68.64
N ALA A 196 21.48 -22.18 69.46
CA ALA A 196 22.86 -22.40 69.00
C ALA A 196 23.14 -23.85 68.51
N GLU A 197 22.14 -24.75 68.60
CA GLU A 197 22.26 -26.16 68.26
C GLU A 197 21.56 -26.55 66.94
N CYS A 198 21.00 -25.60 66.17
CA CYS A 198 20.37 -25.92 64.88
C CYS A 198 21.27 -25.62 63.67
N PRO A 199 21.49 -26.58 62.75
CA PRO A 199 22.20 -26.33 61.49
C PRO A 199 21.44 -25.34 60.61
N THR A 200 22.20 -24.63 59.76
CA THR A 200 21.64 -23.67 58.80
C THR A 200 21.73 -24.21 57.38
N LEU A 201 20.59 -24.27 56.70
CA LEU A 201 20.47 -24.42 55.26
C LEU A 201 20.56 -23.05 54.61
N VAL A 202 21.56 -22.84 53.77
CA VAL A 202 21.73 -21.56 53.07
C VAL A 202 21.09 -21.64 51.69
N ALA A 203 20.34 -20.62 51.29
CA ALA A 203 19.61 -20.56 50.03
C ALA A 203 19.83 -19.21 49.33
N GLY A 204 19.55 -19.15 48.02
CA GLY A 204 19.65 -17.93 47.21
C GLY A 204 18.46 -17.02 47.49
N TYR A 205 17.38 -17.19 46.72
CA TYR A 205 16.14 -16.43 46.87
C TYR A 205 14.98 -17.34 47.33
N PRO A 206 13.96 -16.81 48.01
CA PRO A 206 12.76 -17.56 48.36
C PRO A 206 11.87 -17.71 47.12
N ASP A 207 12.27 -18.64 46.24
CA ASP A 207 11.62 -18.90 44.93
C ASP A 207 10.27 -19.63 45.10
N THR A 208 9.72 -20.13 43.99
CA THR A 208 8.59 -21.09 43.91
C THR A 208 8.81 -22.37 44.76
N SER A 209 10.04 -22.64 45.18
CA SER A 209 10.39 -23.78 46.04
C SER A 209 10.16 -23.55 47.54
N PHE A 210 9.81 -22.32 47.98
CA PHE A 210 9.65 -21.97 49.39
C PHE A 210 8.66 -22.88 50.11
N ASP A 211 7.43 -23.01 49.59
CA ASP A 211 6.36 -23.76 50.27
C ASP A 211 6.70 -25.25 50.37
N MET A 212 7.32 -25.83 49.34
CA MET A 212 7.80 -27.21 49.35
C MET A 212 8.96 -27.42 50.34
N LEU A 213 9.92 -26.49 50.37
CA LEU A 213 11.04 -26.52 51.30
C LEU A 213 10.56 -26.47 52.76
N ILE A 214 9.66 -25.54 53.06
CA ILE A 214 9.09 -25.42 54.41
C ILE A 214 8.25 -26.66 54.75
N GLY A 215 7.47 -27.17 53.79
CA GLY A 215 6.74 -28.44 53.91
C GLY A 215 7.64 -29.60 54.32
N GLN A 216 8.80 -29.76 53.67
CA GLN A 216 9.79 -30.78 54.03
C GLN A 216 10.28 -30.64 55.47
N ILE A 217 10.63 -29.42 55.89
CA ILE A 217 11.14 -29.14 57.24
C ILE A 217 10.09 -29.46 58.30
N VAL A 218 8.85 -29.00 58.10
CA VAL A 218 7.75 -29.15 59.06
C VAL A 218 7.29 -30.61 59.12
N SER A 219 7.05 -31.24 57.96
CA SER A 219 6.50 -32.59 57.85
C SER A 219 7.47 -33.65 58.39
N LEU A 220 8.78 -33.49 58.13
CA LEU A 220 9.83 -34.37 58.63
C LEU A 220 10.42 -33.95 59.98
N ARG A 221 9.93 -32.85 60.58
CA ARG A 221 10.41 -32.28 61.85
C ARG A 221 11.93 -32.05 61.87
N LEU A 222 12.48 -31.50 60.79
CA LEU A 222 13.92 -31.24 60.68
C LEU A 222 14.33 -30.04 61.55
N PRO A 223 15.39 -30.15 62.37
CA PRO A 223 15.88 -29.03 63.18
C PRO A 223 16.78 -28.09 62.35
N VAL A 224 16.28 -27.54 61.23
CA VAL A 224 17.10 -26.78 60.26
C VAL A 224 16.56 -25.38 60.07
N VAL A 225 17.40 -24.37 60.28
CA VAL A 225 17.11 -22.96 59.97
C VAL A 225 17.40 -22.70 58.50
N VAL A 226 16.55 -21.97 57.79
CA VAL A 226 16.81 -21.58 56.40
C VAL A 226 17.21 -20.10 56.34
N ALA A 227 18.35 -19.79 55.72
CA ALA A 227 18.84 -18.43 55.53
C ALA A 227 18.98 -18.09 54.04
N TRP A 228 18.26 -17.07 53.58
CA TRP A 228 18.34 -16.59 52.19
C TRP A 228 19.38 -15.47 52.07
N ILE A 229 20.42 -15.70 51.26
CA ILE A 229 21.56 -14.78 51.08
C ILE A 229 21.65 -14.21 49.65
N GLY A 230 20.64 -14.45 48.83
CA GLY A 230 20.48 -13.92 47.49
C GLY A 230 21.63 -14.31 46.55
N PRO A 231 22.20 -13.35 45.80
CA PRO A 231 23.16 -13.62 44.73
C PRO A 231 24.54 -14.05 45.26
N GLN A 232 24.76 -14.01 46.57
CA GLN A 232 26.05 -14.39 47.19
C GLN A 232 26.15 -15.89 47.48
N LEU A 233 25.11 -16.68 47.18
CA LEU A 233 25.07 -18.11 47.47
C LEU A 233 26.29 -18.88 46.95
N GLU A 234 26.60 -18.73 45.65
CA GLU A 234 27.69 -19.47 45.01
C GLU A 234 29.07 -19.10 45.57
N SER A 235 29.32 -17.81 45.75
CA SER A 235 30.61 -17.31 46.25
C SER A 235 30.80 -17.70 47.72
N TYR A 236 29.73 -17.67 48.51
CA TYR A 236 29.73 -18.11 49.90
C TYR A 236 30.04 -19.62 50.03
N ILE A 237 29.32 -20.47 49.29
CA ILE A 237 29.54 -21.93 49.33
C ILE A 237 30.94 -22.28 48.83
N SER A 238 31.39 -21.66 47.73
CA SER A 238 32.73 -21.90 47.18
C SER A 238 33.84 -21.53 48.18
N THR A 239 33.69 -20.40 48.89
CA THR A 239 34.64 -19.96 49.92
C THR A 239 34.70 -20.93 51.10
N ARG A 240 33.54 -21.41 51.56
CA ARG A 240 33.48 -22.39 52.65
C ARG A 240 34.04 -23.75 52.26
N SER A 241 33.77 -24.20 51.04
CA SER A 241 34.33 -25.44 50.48
C SER A 241 35.87 -25.38 50.44
N GLN A 242 36.45 -24.29 49.96
CA GLN A 242 37.91 -24.08 49.92
C GLN A 242 38.54 -24.07 51.31
N THR A 243 37.84 -23.53 52.31
CA THR A 243 38.29 -23.51 53.72
C THR A 243 37.93 -24.78 54.49
N HIS A 244 37.52 -25.85 53.81
CA HIS A 244 37.17 -27.16 54.38
C HIS A 244 36.06 -27.07 55.44
N ARG A 245 35.13 -26.12 55.28
CA ARG A 245 33.96 -25.96 56.15
C ARG A 245 32.74 -26.58 55.49
N HIS A 246 32.15 -27.56 56.16
CA HIS A 246 30.92 -28.20 55.69
C HIS A 246 29.77 -27.19 55.66
N THR A 247 28.94 -27.30 54.62
CA THR A 247 27.83 -26.40 54.35
C THR A 247 26.66 -27.22 53.82
N LEU A 248 25.48 -26.96 54.36
CA LEU A 248 24.21 -27.47 53.87
C LEU A 248 23.54 -26.33 53.11
N PHE A 249 23.15 -26.55 51.85
CA PHE A 249 22.54 -25.50 51.03
C PHE A 249 21.45 -26.04 50.12
N LEU A 250 20.55 -25.14 49.72
CA LEU A 250 19.52 -25.39 48.74
C LEU A 250 19.97 -24.84 47.39
N SER A 251 19.90 -25.66 46.35
CA SER A 251 20.17 -25.24 44.98
C SER A 251 19.45 -26.18 44.02
N TRP A 252 19.69 -26.02 42.72
CA TRP A 252 19.13 -26.86 41.68
C TRP A 252 20.22 -27.70 40.99
N SER A 253 19.78 -28.75 40.32
CA SER A 253 20.60 -29.57 39.43
C SER A 253 19.91 -29.63 38.07
N PRO A 254 20.63 -29.48 36.95
CA PRO A 254 22.08 -29.22 36.87
C PRO A 254 22.42 -27.76 37.20
N HIS A 255 23.52 -27.55 37.93
CA HIS A 255 24.12 -26.23 38.19
C HIS A 255 25.64 -26.38 38.27
N ALA A 256 26.43 -25.32 38.00
CA ALA A 256 27.90 -25.40 38.05
C ALA A 256 28.40 -25.89 39.43
N LEU A 257 27.77 -25.39 40.50
CA LEU A 257 28.08 -25.79 41.87
C LEU A 257 27.71 -27.24 42.18
N THR A 258 26.50 -27.67 41.82
CA THR A 258 26.00 -29.03 42.11
C THR A 258 26.62 -30.08 41.20
N SER A 259 27.11 -29.69 40.02
CA SER A 259 27.84 -30.55 39.07
C SER A 259 29.35 -30.59 39.32
N SER A 260 29.88 -29.77 40.23
CA SER A 260 31.32 -29.73 40.56
C SER A 260 31.89 -31.07 41.04
N GLY A 261 31.03 -31.95 41.56
CA GLY A 261 31.39 -33.19 42.21
C GLY A 261 31.84 -33.01 43.67
N LEU A 262 31.85 -31.78 44.21
CA LEU A 262 32.25 -31.49 45.59
C LEU A 262 31.11 -31.66 46.60
N PHE A 263 29.88 -31.87 46.13
CA PHE A 263 28.67 -31.91 46.95
C PHE A 263 27.80 -33.11 46.56
N ASN A 264 27.22 -33.76 47.55
CA ASN A 264 26.23 -34.81 47.37
C ASN A 264 24.84 -34.23 47.63
N ARG A 265 23.86 -34.70 46.86
CA ARG A 265 22.46 -34.40 47.07
C ARG A 265 21.92 -35.19 48.25
N VAL A 266 21.20 -34.53 49.15
CA VAL A 266 20.51 -35.19 50.26
C VAL A 266 19.26 -35.90 49.73
N SER A 267 19.14 -37.18 50.06
CA SER A 267 17.99 -38.02 49.67
C SER A 267 16.79 -37.80 50.59
N PHE A 268 15.60 -37.65 50.00
CA PHE A 268 14.29 -37.50 50.67
C PHE A 268 13.30 -38.59 50.20
N PRO A 269 12.19 -38.83 50.92
CA PRO A 269 11.18 -39.82 50.52
C PRO A 269 10.54 -39.49 49.17
N THR A 270 10.22 -40.49 48.35
CA THR A 270 9.53 -40.28 47.06
C THR A 270 8.07 -39.85 47.27
N CYS A 271 7.58 -38.90 46.47
CA CYS A 271 6.17 -38.49 46.49
C CYS A 271 5.27 -39.56 45.85
N VAL A 272 4.05 -39.74 46.36
CA VAL A 272 3.03 -40.65 45.80
C VAL A 272 2.27 -39.92 44.69
N GLU A 273 2.15 -40.53 43.50
CA GLU A 273 1.43 -39.95 42.37
C GLU A 273 -0.09 -39.91 42.62
N GLY A 274 -0.73 -38.75 42.36
CA GLY A 274 -2.20 -38.60 42.37
C GLY A 274 -2.81 -37.80 43.52
N VAL A 275 -2.01 -37.30 44.48
CA VAL A 275 -2.45 -36.29 45.46
C VAL A 275 -1.91 -34.94 44.99
N SER A 276 -2.69 -33.85 45.09
CA SER A 276 -2.14 -32.50 44.92
C SER A 276 -0.90 -32.41 45.82
N ILE A 277 0.24 -32.01 45.26
CA ILE A 277 1.46 -31.80 46.04
C ILE A 277 1.19 -30.54 46.86
N ASP A 278 0.44 -30.68 47.94
CA ASP A 278 0.18 -29.62 48.89
C ASP A 278 1.52 -29.25 49.54
N ALA A 279 1.66 -27.99 49.90
CA ALA A 279 2.79 -27.41 50.64
C ALA A 279 3.13 -28.12 51.98
N ASN A 280 2.44 -29.20 52.33
CA ASN A 280 2.58 -29.96 53.58
C ASN A 280 3.22 -31.35 53.40
N SER A 281 3.79 -31.66 52.23
CA SER A 281 4.44 -32.95 51.98
C SER A 281 5.90 -32.99 52.45
N GLY A 282 6.30 -34.09 53.10
CA GLY A 282 7.69 -34.36 53.49
C GLY A 282 8.51 -35.07 52.42
N CYS A 283 8.03 -35.11 51.18
CA CYS A 283 8.65 -35.87 50.10
C CYS A 283 9.61 -35.01 49.28
N ASP A 284 10.33 -35.64 48.37
CA ASP A 284 11.41 -35.03 47.61
C ASP A 284 10.91 -34.09 46.51
N PHE A 285 11.72 -33.11 46.11
CA PHE A 285 11.35 -32.18 45.03
C PHE A 285 11.07 -32.94 43.72
N ARG A 286 10.09 -32.48 42.93
CA ARG A 286 9.78 -33.07 41.63
C ARG A 286 10.88 -32.78 40.61
N THR A 287 11.15 -33.74 39.74
CA THR A 287 11.96 -33.54 38.54
C THR A 287 11.13 -32.79 37.49
N LEU A 288 11.61 -31.64 37.04
CA LEU A 288 10.96 -30.76 36.08
C LEU A 288 11.61 -30.92 34.71
N PRO A 289 10.84 -31.18 33.64
CA PRO A 289 11.39 -31.11 32.30
C PRO A 289 11.72 -29.67 31.92
N VAL A 290 12.77 -29.49 31.12
CA VAL A 290 13.21 -28.19 30.61
C VAL A 290 12.81 -28.08 29.15
N SER A 291 12.01 -27.07 28.81
CA SER A 291 11.44 -26.87 27.48
C SER A 291 12.02 -25.68 26.77
N LYS A 292 12.07 -25.81 25.45
CA LYS A 292 12.49 -24.77 24.51
C LYS A 292 11.24 -24.06 24.03
N VAL A 293 11.18 -22.74 24.17
CA VAL A 293 10.02 -21.93 23.80
C VAL A 293 10.46 -20.78 22.92
N THR A 294 9.83 -20.63 21.76
CA THR A 294 10.06 -19.53 20.83
C THR A 294 8.82 -18.68 20.64
N TRP A 295 9.03 -17.43 20.20
CA TRP A 295 7.97 -16.61 19.66
C TRP A 295 7.43 -17.22 18.36
N LEU A 296 6.12 -17.44 18.23
CA LEU A 296 5.54 -18.22 17.12
C LEU A 296 5.90 -17.66 15.73
N PRO A 297 5.91 -16.34 15.47
CA PRO A 297 6.36 -15.79 14.19
C PRO A 297 7.80 -16.13 13.81
N LEU A 298 8.67 -16.48 14.78
CA LEU A 298 10.03 -16.97 14.49
C LEU A 298 9.99 -18.28 13.69
N ALA A 299 9.08 -19.19 14.01
CA ALA A 299 8.95 -20.47 13.32
C ALA A 299 8.63 -20.31 11.82
N HIS A 300 7.99 -19.20 11.46
CA HIS A 300 7.67 -18.86 10.07
C HIS A 300 8.72 -17.96 9.42
N GLY A 301 9.30 -17.01 10.15
CA GLY A 301 10.30 -16.07 9.63
C GLY A 301 11.71 -16.67 9.48
N ALA A 302 12.04 -17.65 10.33
CA ALA A 302 13.36 -18.25 10.48
C ALA A 302 13.26 -19.78 10.66
N PRO A 303 12.77 -20.53 9.65
CA PRO A 303 12.50 -21.97 9.77
C PRO A 303 13.75 -22.78 10.11
N ASP A 304 14.92 -22.45 9.55
CA ASP A 304 16.17 -23.16 9.84
C ASP A 304 16.62 -22.99 11.30
N LEU A 305 16.40 -21.79 11.86
CA LEU A 305 16.70 -21.51 13.26
C LEU A 305 15.71 -22.25 14.18
N ASP A 306 14.43 -22.29 13.81
CA ASP A 306 13.40 -23.02 14.55
C ASP A 306 13.59 -24.54 14.50
N GLU A 307 13.98 -25.10 13.35
CA GLU A 307 14.34 -26.51 13.20
C GLU A 307 15.60 -26.84 14.01
N MET A 308 16.63 -25.99 13.95
CA MET A 308 17.83 -26.15 14.76
C MET A 308 17.52 -26.12 16.26
N ILE A 309 16.70 -25.16 16.72
CA ILE A 309 16.25 -25.09 18.11
C ILE A 309 15.47 -26.37 18.47
N SER A 310 14.62 -26.88 17.58
CA SER A 310 13.84 -28.10 17.80
C SER A 310 14.72 -29.35 17.91
N ALA A 311 15.80 -29.44 17.13
CA ALA A 311 16.74 -30.56 17.14
C ALA A 311 17.76 -30.48 18.29
N MET A 312 18.09 -29.28 18.76
CA MET A 312 19.06 -29.07 19.83
C MET A 312 18.66 -29.79 21.12
N SER A 313 19.55 -30.64 21.62
CA SER A 313 19.33 -31.41 22.84
C SER A 313 20.63 -31.76 23.56
N PHE A 314 20.55 -31.89 24.88
CA PHE A 314 21.63 -32.35 25.75
C PHE A 314 21.09 -33.40 26.71
N SER A 315 21.82 -34.49 26.91
CA SER A 315 21.51 -35.44 27.98
C SER A 315 21.88 -34.88 29.36
N ASP A 316 21.25 -35.40 30.42
CA ASP A 316 21.58 -35.06 31.82
C ASP A 316 23.09 -35.20 32.09
N PHE A 317 23.73 -36.25 31.57
CA PHE A 317 25.14 -36.52 31.78
C PHE A 317 26.02 -35.50 31.04
N GLU A 318 25.73 -35.21 29.77
CA GLU A 318 26.49 -34.22 28.99
C GLU A 318 26.44 -32.86 29.66
N MET A 319 25.25 -32.42 30.09
CA MET A 319 25.09 -31.12 30.71
C MET A 319 25.86 -31.01 32.03
N GLN A 320 25.84 -32.06 32.87
CA GLN A 320 26.65 -32.11 34.09
C GLN A 320 28.16 -32.04 33.79
N VAL A 321 28.64 -32.75 32.76
CA VAL A 321 30.06 -32.72 32.35
C VAL A 321 30.46 -31.34 31.85
N ILE A 322 29.62 -30.68 31.04
CA ILE A 322 29.83 -29.33 30.53
C ILE A 322 29.97 -28.34 31.69
N LEU A 323 29.00 -28.34 32.62
CA LEU A 323 29.01 -27.45 33.77
C LEU A 323 30.18 -27.73 34.73
N ARG A 324 30.56 -29.00 34.91
CA ARG A 324 31.72 -29.38 35.72
C ARG A 324 33.03 -28.87 35.11
N LYS A 325 33.21 -29.01 33.79
CA LYS A 325 34.37 -28.46 33.07
C LYS A 325 34.41 -26.94 33.19
N PHE A 326 33.26 -26.28 33.05
CA PHE A 326 33.16 -24.84 33.23
C PHE A 326 33.54 -24.40 34.65
N TYR A 327 33.05 -25.10 35.68
CA TYR A 327 33.38 -24.83 37.10
C TYR A 327 34.89 -24.94 37.40
N HIS A 328 35.64 -25.72 36.64
CA HIS A 328 37.11 -25.80 36.79
C HIS A 328 37.89 -24.93 35.80
N SER A 329 37.20 -24.24 34.88
CA SER A 329 37.81 -23.35 33.91
C SER A 329 38.02 -21.93 34.46
N SER A 330 38.97 -21.19 33.90
CA SER A 330 39.25 -19.79 34.28
C SER A 330 38.66 -18.75 33.30
N GLY A 331 37.86 -19.19 32.33
CA GLY A 331 37.29 -18.36 31.25
C GLY A 331 35.88 -17.84 31.56
N ASN A 332 35.41 -16.88 30.76
CA ASN A 332 34.00 -16.49 30.75
C ASN A 332 33.16 -17.50 29.92
N MET A 333 31.83 -17.49 30.11
CA MET A 333 30.94 -18.47 29.47
C MET A 333 31.00 -18.41 27.94
N GLU A 334 31.10 -17.21 27.36
CA GLU A 334 31.19 -17.00 25.91
C GLU A 334 32.39 -17.72 25.28
N ALA A 335 33.59 -17.55 25.86
CA ALA A 335 34.79 -18.24 25.37
C ALA A 335 34.67 -19.76 25.56
N PHE A 336 34.12 -20.20 26.68
CA PHE A 336 33.93 -21.63 26.96
C PHE A 336 32.93 -22.28 25.98
N ALA A 337 31.82 -21.62 25.67
CA ALA A 337 30.84 -22.09 24.69
C ALA A 337 31.44 -22.17 23.28
N CYS A 338 32.27 -21.20 22.89
CA CYS A 338 33.00 -21.22 21.62
C CYS A 338 33.98 -22.41 21.54
N ASP A 339 34.75 -22.66 22.59
CA ASP A 339 35.68 -23.80 22.65
C ASP A 339 34.94 -25.14 22.65
N TRP A 340 33.78 -25.20 23.32
CA TRP A 340 32.90 -26.38 23.27
C TRP A 340 32.38 -26.63 21.86
N LEU A 341 31.87 -25.60 21.17
CA LEU A 341 31.39 -25.71 19.79
C LEU A 341 32.49 -26.24 18.85
N LYS A 342 33.71 -25.70 18.93
CA LYS A 342 34.84 -26.19 18.12
C LYS A 342 35.18 -27.65 18.37
N SER A 343 35.00 -28.12 19.60
CA SER A 343 35.39 -29.48 20.03
C SER A 343 34.29 -30.52 19.82
N ASN A 344 33.06 -30.11 19.50
CA ASN A 344 31.88 -30.98 19.44
C ASN A 344 31.06 -30.79 18.15
N THR A 345 31.75 -30.54 17.03
CA THR A 345 31.14 -30.40 15.69
C THR A 345 30.16 -31.51 15.35
N ASP A 346 30.50 -32.75 15.67
CA ASP A 346 29.66 -33.91 15.34
C ASP A 346 28.32 -33.90 16.09
N ILE A 347 28.27 -33.28 17.28
CA ILE A 347 27.05 -33.17 18.08
C ILE A 347 26.12 -32.13 17.47
N TRP A 348 26.62 -30.90 17.26
CA TRP A 348 25.75 -29.80 16.82
C TRP A 348 25.51 -29.78 15.31
N ASN A 349 26.34 -30.44 14.50
CA ASN A 349 26.02 -30.66 13.08
C ASN A 349 24.73 -31.47 12.91
N GLY A 350 24.45 -32.41 13.82
CA GLY A 350 23.19 -33.16 13.84
C GLY A 350 21.97 -32.33 14.23
N TRP A 351 22.16 -31.09 14.70
CA TRP A 351 21.07 -30.16 14.96
C TRP A 351 20.74 -29.29 13.74
N LEU A 352 21.58 -29.27 12.71
CA LEU A 352 21.33 -28.46 11.53
C LEU A 352 20.30 -29.13 10.62
N PRO A 353 19.47 -28.36 9.90
CA PRO A 353 18.56 -28.89 8.89
C PRO A 353 19.32 -29.69 7.81
N ASN A 354 18.67 -30.72 7.26
CA ASN A 354 19.26 -31.59 6.24
C ASN A 354 19.66 -30.85 4.94
N GLN A 355 19.12 -29.65 4.71
CA GLN A 355 19.51 -28.72 3.65
C GLN A 355 19.62 -27.31 4.24
N LEU A 356 20.85 -26.82 4.44
CA LEU A 356 21.06 -25.41 4.70
C LEU A 356 20.72 -24.63 3.41
N ASN A 357 19.55 -23.99 3.40
CA ASN A 357 18.91 -23.24 2.30
C ASN A 357 18.41 -24.04 1.08
N PRO A 358 17.14 -24.47 1.02
CA PRO A 358 16.33 -24.13 -0.14
C PRO A 358 16.06 -22.62 -0.10
N ARG A 359 16.37 -21.91 -1.19
CA ARG A 359 16.08 -20.48 -1.32
C ARG A 359 14.63 -20.19 -0.89
N LYS A 360 14.40 -19.13 -0.10
CA LYS A 360 13.06 -18.80 0.39
C LYS A 360 12.15 -18.42 -0.78
N LYS A 361 10.98 -19.06 -0.88
CA LYS A 361 10.03 -18.83 -1.98
C LYS A 361 9.31 -17.48 -1.85
N ILE A 362 9.31 -16.73 -2.93
CA ILE A 362 8.50 -15.53 -3.15
C ILE A 362 7.46 -15.86 -4.20
N TYR A 363 6.18 -15.79 -3.84
CA TYR A 363 5.09 -16.11 -4.75
C TYR A 363 4.64 -14.87 -5.52
N LEU A 364 4.69 -14.94 -6.84
CA LEU A 364 4.16 -13.94 -7.77
C LEU A 364 2.87 -14.46 -8.40
N GLY A 365 1.75 -13.75 -8.25
CA GLY A 365 0.52 -14.09 -8.94
C GLY A 365 0.62 -13.72 -10.42
N GLY A 366 0.19 -14.60 -11.32
CA GLY A 366 0.10 -14.33 -12.75
C GLY A 366 -1.34 -14.23 -13.21
N LEU A 367 -1.72 -13.11 -13.83
CA LEU A 367 -3.03 -12.89 -14.44
C LEU A 367 -2.85 -12.75 -15.95
N PHE A 368 -3.08 -13.84 -16.69
CA PHE A 368 -2.84 -13.93 -18.13
C PHE A 368 -4.11 -14.39 -18.86
N PRO A 369 -4.58 -13.67 -19.91
CA PRO A 369 -5.80 -14.02 -20.65
C PRO A 369 -5.55 -15.12 -21.68
N ASP A 370 -5.19 -16.33 -21.20
CA ASP A 370 -4.81 -17.47 -22.05
C ASP A 370 -5.92 -17.97 -22.99
N HIS A 371 -7.19 -17.67 -22.69
CA HIS A 371 -8.35 -17.97 -23.54
C HIS A 371 -8.33 -17.24 -24.89
N ILE A 372 -7.58 -16.13 -25.01
CA ILE A 372 -7.42 -15.38 -26.25
C ILE A 372 -6.12 -15.87 -26.92
N PRO A 373 -6.18 -16.52 -28.11
CA PRO A 373 -5.01 -17.08 -28.76
C PRO A 373 -3.85 -16.08 -28.88
N ALA A 374 -4.11 -14.86 -29.35
CA ALA A 374 -3.12 -13.79 -29.50
C ALA A 374 -2.39 -13.37 -28.20
N PHE A 375 -2.94 -13.70 -27.03
CA PHE A 375 -2.37 -13.34 -25.73
C PHE A 375 -1.90 -14.55 -24.92
N SER A 376 -2.13 -15.77 -25.43
CA SER A 376 -1.76 -17.02 -24.76
C SER A 376 -0.24 -17.15 -24.49
N GLY A 377 0.59 -16.47 -25.29
CA GLY A 377 2.03 -16.44 -25.10
C GLY A 377 2.56 -15.52 -23.99
N ILE A 378 1.73 -14.70 -23.33
CA ILE A 378 2.21 -13.71 -22.34
C ILE A 378 2.76 -14.39 -21.09
N GLY A 379 2.05 -15.40 -20.55
CA GLY A 379 2.46 -16.13 -19.36
C GLY A 379 3.79 -16.87 -19.53
N ILE A 380 4.11 -17.29 -20.76
CA ILE A 380 5.41 -17.89 -21.11
C ILE A 380 6.54 -16.87 -20.93
N GLY A 381 6.34 -15.62 -21.35
CA GLY A 381 7.31 -14.54 -21.13
C GLY A 381 7.63 -14.34 -19.64
N ALA A 382 6.60 -14.28 -18.79
CA ALA A 382 6.79 -14.18 -17.33
C ALA A 382 7.51 -15.40 -16.73
N LYS A 383 7.19 -16.61 -17.20
CA LYS A 383 7.82 -17.87 -16.76
C LYS A 383 9.31 -17.90 -17.11
N LEU A 384 9.67 -17.50 -18.33
CA LEU A 384 11.07 -17.39 -18.77
C LEU A 384 11.86 -16.37 -17.93
N ALA A 385 11.23 -15.26 -17.52
CA ALA A 385 11.87 -14.30 -16.63
C ALA A 385 12.13 -14.87 -15.23
N VAL A 386 11.15 -15.58 -14.66
CA VAL A 386 11.32 -16.26 -13.36
C VAL A 386 12.47 -17.27 -13.42
N GLU A 387 12.56 -18.06 -14.48
CA GLU A 387 13.67 -18.99 -14.70
C GLU A 387 15.02 -18.26 -14.79
N ALA A 388 15.10 -17.16 -15.54
CA ALA A 388 16.31 -16.36 -15.68
C ALA A 388 16.75 -15.75 -14.34
N VAL A 389 15.84 -15.12 -13.59
CA VAL A 389 16.10 -14.54 -12.25
C VAL A 389 16.58 -15.62 -11.28
N ASN A 390 15.94 -16.79 -11.25
CA ASN A 390 16.32 -17.87 -10.35
C ASN A 390 17.66 -18.54 -10.74
N THR A 391 18.10 -18.41 -11.99
CA THR A 391 19.38 -18.95 -12.45
C THR A 391 20.54 -17.98 -12.20
N ASP A 392 20.26 -16.68 -12.17
CA ASP A 392 21.25 -15.64 -11.91
C ASP A 392 21.72 -15.66 -10.45
N SER A 393 23.01 -15.96 -10.24
CA SER A 393 23.63 -16.02 -8.92
C SER A 393 23.89 -14.65 -8.27
N SER A 394 23.68 -13.55 -8.98
CA SER A 394 23.95 -12.18 -8.52
C SER A 394 22.74 -11.47 -7.90
N ILE A 395 21.54 -12.01 -8.10
CA ILE A 395 20.26 -11.44 -7.65
C ILE A 395 19.50 -12.47 -6.80
N LEU A 396 18.78 -12.02 -5.76
CA LEU A 396 17.98 -12.89 -4.89
C LEU A 396 18.75 -14.10 -4.36
N THR A 397 20.00 -13.92 -3.91
CA THR A 397 20.88 -15.02 -3.47
C THR A 397 20.30 -15.91 -2.36
N THR A 398 19.35 -15.37 -1.59
CA THR A 398 18.67 -16.04 -0.48
C THR A 398 17.22 -16.46 -0.78
N HIS A 399 16.68 -16.09 -1.95
CA HIS A 399 15.27 -16.24 -2.31
C HIS A 399 15.08 -16.80 -3.73
N GLU A 400 13.96 -17.46 -3.99
CA GLU A 400 13.58 -17.90 -5.33
C GLU A 400 12.17 -17.42 -5.66
N LEU A 401 11.96 -16.98 -6.89
CA LEU A 401 10.65 -16.59 -7.39
C LEU A 401 9.86 -17.82 -7.84
N GLU A 402 8.58 -17.90 -7.46
CA GLU A 402 7.63 -18.88 -8.00
C GLU A 402 6.43 -18.13 -8.60
N LEU A 403 6.19 -18.33 -9.90
CA LEU A 403 5.00 -17.81 -10.57
C LEU A 403 3.80 -18.73 -10.29
N VAL A 404 2.74 -18.17 -9.73
CA VAL A 404 1.49 -18.84 -9.39
C VAL A 404 0.39 -18.31 -10.30
N VAL A 405 -0.03 -19.14 -11.25
CA VAL A 405 -1.12 -18.82 -12.18
C VAL A 405 -2.35 -19.59 -11.74
N ASP A 406 -3.52 -18.95 -11.83
CA ASP A 406 -4.79 -19.62 -11.58
C ASP A 406 -5.06 -20.64 -12.69
N GLY A 407 -5.62 -21.81 -12.35
CA GLY A 407 -5.87 -22.89 -13.32
C GLY A 407 -7.02 -22.60 -14.31
N SER A 408 -7.63 -21.43 -14.26
CA SER A 408 -8.58 -20.94 -15.26
C SER A 408 -7.86 -20.41 -16.50
N ASP A 409 -8.56 -20.35 -17.64
CA ASP A 409 -8.11 -19.77 -18.90
C ASP A 409 -7.95 -18.22 -18.88
N GLY A 410 -8.08 -17.60 -17.70
CA GLY A 410 -7.90 -16.16 -17.51
C GLY A 410 -9.02 -15.31 -18.10
N SER A 411 -10.21 -15.88 -18.33
CA SER A 411 -11.38 -15.14 -18.82
C SER A 411 -11.89 -14.07 -17.86
N ASP A 412 -11.61 -14.21 -16.56
CA ASP A 412 -11.99 -13.25 -15.51
C ASP A 412 -10.78 -13.01 -14.59
N ALA A 413 -10.07 -11.91 -14.83
CA ALA A 413 -8.87 -11.55 -14.08
C ALA A 413 -9.17 -11.24 -12.60
N VAL A 414 -10.31 -10.62 -12.31
CA VAL A 414 -10.70 -10.25 -10.94
C VAL A 414 -10.98 -11.50 -10.11
N ALA A 415 -11.75 -12.45 -10.64
CA ALA A 415 -12.02 -13.71 -9.97
C ALA A 415 -10.74 -14.54 -9.79
N SER A 416 -9.85 -14.55 -10.78
CA SER A 416 -8.56 -15.24 -10.72
C SER A 416 -7.67 -14.66 -9.61
N TYR A 417 -7.59 -13.33 -9.52
CA TYR A 417 -6.88 -12.64 -8.45
C TYR A 417 -7.42 -13.00 -7.06
N LEU A 418 -8.75 -12.99 -6.88
CA LEU A 418 -9.37 -13.36 -5.59
C LEU A 418 -9.10 -14.83 -5.21
N ARG A 419 -9.05 -15.75 -6.18
CA ARG A 419 -8.72 -17.15 -5.94
C ARG A 419 -7.27 -17.32 -5.50
N LEU A 420 -6.33 -16.66 -6.20
CA LEU A 420 -4.92 -16.67 -5.82
C LEU A 420 -4.70 -16.05 -4.43
N GLN A 421 -5.41 -14.97 -4.10
CA GLN A 421 -5.30 -14.31 -2.80
C GLN A 421 -5.89 -15.14 -1.64
N LYS A 422 -6.83 -16.04 -1.93
CA LYS A 422 -7.45 -16.93 -0.94
C LYS A 422 -6.56 -18.12 -0.56
N ASP A 423 -5.59 -18.47 -1.40
CA ASP A 423 -4.66 -19.56 -1.11
C ASP A 423 -3.61 -19.13 -0.08
N ASN A 424 -3.89 -19.42 1.19
CA ASN A 424 -2.98 -19.12 2.31
C ASN A 424 -1.68 -19.95 2.27
N THR A 425 -1.57 -20.98 1.41
CA THR A 425 -0.33 -21.76 1.27
C THR A 425 0.71 -21.06 0.41
N LYS A 426 0.28 -20.13 -0.46
CA LYS A 426 1.13 -19.35 -1.38
C LYS A 426 0.81 -17.86 -1.30
N PRO A 427 1.17 -17.18 -0.20
CA PRO A 427 0.83 -15.77 -0.01
C PRO A 427 1.54 -14.87 -1.04
N LEU A 428 0.76 -14.27 -1.95
CA LEU A 428 1.27 -13.49 -3.09
C LEU A 428 1.98 -12.19 -2.67
N THR A 429 3.28 -12.04 -2.95
CA THR A 429 4.04 -10.81 -2.64
C THR A 429 3.78 -9.72 -3.69
N GLY A 430 3.55 -10.13 -4.93
CA GLY A 430 3.20 -9.25 -6.05
C GLY A 430 2.38 -9.99 -7.08
N VAL A 431 1.81 -9.24 -8.02
CA VAL A 431 1.03 -9.75 -9.13
C VAL A 431 1.53 -9.13 -10.43
N ILE A 432 1.73 -9.99 -11.44
CA ILE A 432 2.03 -9.62 -12.81
C ILE A 432 0.72 -9.70 -13.62
N GLY A 433 0.29 -8.56 -14.14
CA GLY A 433 -1.02 -8.36 -14.77
C GLY A 433 -2.01 -7.60 -13.88
N PRO A 434 -3.28 -7.47 -14.30
CA PRO A 434 -3.85 -7.96 -15.56
C PRO A 434 -3.48 -7.09 -16.76
N MET A 435 -3.98 -7.47 -17.95
CA MET A 435 -3.77 -6.77 -19.21
C MET A 435 -4.69 -5.54 -19.37
N HIS A 436 -5.99 -5.68 -19.12
CA HIS A 436 -6.96 -4.63 -19.43
C HIS A 436 -7.07 -3.56 -18.33
N SER A 437 -7.23 -2.32 -18.76
CA SER A 437 -7.39 -1.15 -17.87
C SER A 437 -8.57 -1.30 -16.89
N GLU A 438 -9.69 -1.86 -17.33
CA GLU A 438 -10.88 -2.03 -16.47
C GLU A 438 -10.64 -3.05 -15.34
N ASP A 439 -9.94 -4.14 -15.62
CA ASP A 439 -9.54 -5.10 -14.59
C ASP A 439 -8.56 -4.46 -13.58
N CYS A 440 -7.62 -3.64 -14.06
CA CYS A 440 -6.68 -2.93 -13.19
C CYS A 440 -7.36 -1.90 -12.28
N LYS A 441 -8.35 -1.15 -12.78
CA LYS A 441 -9.14 -0.18 -11.99
C LYS A 441 -9.85 -0.86 -10.81
N ILE A 442 -10.17 -2.15 -10.92
CA ILE A 442 -10.78 -2.95 -9.85
C ILE A 442 -9.71 -3.60 -8.95
N ILE A 443 -8.70 -4.24 -9.52
CA ILE A 443 -7.72 -5.04 -8.76
C ILE A 443 -6.76 -4.15 -7.97
N ALA A 444 -6.31 -3.02 -8.51
CA ALA A 444 -5.29 -2.19 -7.86
C ALA A 444 -5.72 -1.64 -6.47
N PRO A 445 -6.95 -1.11 -6.28
CA PRO A 445 -7.42 -0.71 -4.96
C PRO A 445 -7.56 -1.89 -3.98
N ILE A 446 -7.98 -3.06 -4.47
CA ILE A 446 -8.11 -4.27 -3.64
C ILE A 446 -6.73 -4.77 -3.22
N ALA A 447 -5.76 -4.79 -4.13
CA ALA A 447 -4.39 -5.18 -3.84
C ALA A 447 -3.72 -4.30 -2.78
N ALA A 448 -4.07 -3.02 -2.72
CA ALA A 448 -3.62 -2.13 -1.65
C ALA A 448 -4.09 -2.60 -0.25
N LEU A 449 -5.31 -3.14 -0.13
CA LEU A 449 -5.84 -3.72 1.12
C LEU A 449 -5.05 -4.97 1.54
N PHE A 450 -4.68 -5.82 0.59
CA PHE A 450 -3.89 -7.04 0.82
C PHE A 450 -2.38 -6.79 0.89
N ARG A 451 -1.95 -5.53 0.74
CA ARG A 451 -0.53 -5.13 0.72
C ARG A 451 0.25 -5.91 -0.34
N THR A 452 -0.38 -6.08 -1.50
CA THR A 452 0.19 -6.74 -2.68
C THR A 452 0.51 -5.66 -3.71
N VAL A 453 1.64 -5.79 -4.40
CA VAL A 453 2.02 -4.90 -5.49
C VAL A 453 1.48 -5.44 -6.81
N VAL A 454 0.96 -4.57 -7.66
CA VAL A 454 0.43 -4.92 -8.98
C VAL A 454 1.30 -4.28 -10.05
N ILE A 455 1.90 -5.09 -10.90
CA ILE A 455 2.67 -4.66 -12.06
C ILE A 455 1.95 -5.14 -13.32
N SER A 456 1.23 -4.24 -13.98
CA SER A 456 0.56 -4.56 -15.24
C SER A 456 1.55 -4.52 -16.41
N TYR A 457 1.34 -5.39 -17.40
CA TYR A 457 2.13 -5.45 -18.63
C TYR A 457 1.41 -4.87 -19.86
N GLY A 458 0.17 -4.40 -19.74
CA GLY A 458 -0.69 -4.08 -20.91
C GLY A 458 -1.61 -2.88 -20.78
N VAL A 459 -1.50 -2.07 -19.71
CA VAL A 459 -2.41 -0.95 -19.46
C VAL A 459 -1.97 0.32 -20.16
N GLU A 460 -2.91 0.97 -20.86
CA GLU A 460 -2.70 2.25 -21.55
C GLU A 460 -3.39 3.44 -20.87
N SER A 461 -4.32 3.19 -19.95
CA SER A 461 -5.18 4.22 -19.33
C SER A 461 -4.40 5.17 -18.42
N PRO A 462 -4.32 6.49 -18.73
CA PRO A 462 -3.64 7.48 -17.89
C PRO A 462 -4.24 7.65 -16.48
N ALA A 463 -5.50 7.25 -16.27
CA ALA A 463 -6.15 7.34 -14.95
C ALA A 463 -5.46 6.47 -13.88
N LEU A 464 -4.80 5.38 -14.28
CA LEU A 464 -4.13 4.44 -13.37
C LEU A 464 -2.77 4.95 -12.86
N SER A 465 -2.26 6.04 -13.44
CA SER A 465 -1.05 6.76 -13.00
C SER A 465 -1.25 7.53 -11.69
N ASN A 466 -2.51 7.70 -11.24
CA ASN A 466 -2.82 8.44 -10.03
C ASN A 466 -2.50 7.65 -8.75
N ARG A 467 -1.36 7.97 -8.14
CA ARG A 467 -0.85 7.31 -6.92
C ARG A 467 -1.68 7.54 -5.66
N ASP A 468 -2.55 8.56 -5.62
CA ASP A 468 -3.45 8.76 -4.47
C ASP A 468 -4.54 7.70 -4.44
N PHE A 469 -4.98 7.23 -5.61
CA PHE A 469 -5.98 6.17 -5.74
C PHE A 469 -5.36 4.79 -5.91
N TYR A 470 -4.20 4.69 -6.57
CA TYR A 470 -3.53 3.44 -6.91
C TYR A 470 -2.09 3.38 -6.37
N PRO A 471 -1.87 3.36 -5.03
CA PRO A 471 -0.56 3.52 -4.42
C PRO A 471 0.41 2.33 -4.64
N ASN A 472 -0.13 1.15 -4.93
CA ASN A 472 0.64 -0.09 -5.12
C ASN A 472 0.64 -0.58 -6.58
N PHE A 473 0.33 0.30 -7.53
CA PHE A 473 0.21 -0.03 -8.95
C PHE A 473 1.32 0.61 -9.78
N VAL A 474 1.87 -0.17 -10.72
CA VAL A 474 2.82 0.27 -11.75
C VAL A 474 2.46 -0.39 -13.08
N CYS A 475 2.68 0.32 -14.19
CA CYS A 475 2.55 -0.24 -15.53
C CYS A 475 3.90 -0.35 -16.24
N MET A 476 4.12 -1.47 -16.95
CA MET A 476 5.30 -1.71 -17.80
C MET A 476 5.09 -1.30 -19.24
N LEU A 477 3.84 -1.20 -19.70
CA LEU A 477 3.53 -0.62 -21.00
C LEU A 477 3.61 0.90 -20.87
N PRO A 478 4.37 1.60 -21.73
CA PRO A 478 4.39 3.05 -21.72
C PRO A 478 3.00 3.65 -21.92
N SER A 479 2.67 4.67 -21.12
CA SER A 479 1.38 5.35 -21.17
C SER A 479 1.08 5.89 -22.58
N ALA A 480 -0.20 5.90 -22.96
CA ALA A 480 -0.64 6.51 -24.22
C ALA A 480 -0.24 8.00 -24.34
N ALA A 481 0.09 8.66 -23.23
CA ALA A 481 0.67 10.00 -23.23
C ALA A 481 1.98 10.10 -24.04
N GLU A 482 2.82 9.05 -24.05
CA GLU A 482 4.08 9.05 -24.81
C GLU A 482 3.82 9.16 -26.32
N ASN A 483 2.72 8.61 -26.83
CA ASN A 483 2.31 8.77 -28.22
C ASN A 483 1.99 10.23 -28.54
N ALA A 484 1.32 10.96 -27.63
CA ALA A 484 1.07 12.37 -27.80
C ALA A 484 2.37 13.21 -27.75
N TYR A 485 3.36 12.79 -26.95
CA TYR A 485 4.66 13.45 -26.86
C TYR A 485 5.44 13.29 -28.18
N ALA A 486 5.44 12.07 -28.71
CA ALA A 486 6.02 11.76 -30.01
C ALA A 486 5.33 12.53 -31.15
N LEU A 487 3.98 12.61 -31.11
CA LEU A 487 3.19 13.37 -32.07
C LEU A 487 3.49 14.87 -32.01
N ALA A 488 3.60 15.46 -30.81
CA ALA A 488 3.97 16.86 -30.61
C ALA A 488 5.34 17.16 -31.25
N ARG A 489 6.32 16.27 -31.04
CA ARG A 489 7.66 16.43 -31.61
C ARG A 489 7.68 16.27 -33.12
N LEU A 490 6.83 15.39 -33.66
CA LEU A 490 6.64 15.23 -35.10
C LEU A 490 6.06 16.50 -35.72
N PHE A 491 5.05 17.08 -35.08
CA PHE A 491 4.40 18.33 -35.52
C PHE A 491 5.39 19.50 -35.50
N GLU A 492 6.17 19.62 -34.43
CA GLU A 492 7.23 20.62 -34.33
C GLU A 492 8.26 20.47 -35.46
N THR A 493 8.67 19.23 -35.77
CA THR A 493 9.65 18.94 -36.83
C THR A 493 9.19 19.41 -38.21
N TYR A 494 7.90 19.25 -38.51
CA TYR A 494 7.29 19.68 -39.78
C TYR A 494 6.62 21.06 -39.70
N SER A 495 6.77 21.78 -38.59
CA SER A 495 6.16 23.10 -38.35
C SER A 495 4.63 23.13 -38.44
N TRP A 496 3.97 22.02 -38.12
CA TRP A 496 2.52 21.89 -38.06
C TRP A 496 1.97 22.46 -36.76
N LYS A 497 0.94 23.31 -36.84
CA LYS A 497 0.35 24.00 -35.68
C LYS A 497 -1.12 23.72 -35.45
N ARG A 498 -1.77 22.96 -36.34
CA ARG A 498 -3.20 22.67 -36.24
C ARG A 498 -3.54 21.27 -36.75
N TYR A 499 -4.57 20.68 -36.17
CA TYR A 499 -5.07 19.37 -36.56
C TYR A 499 -6.57 19.22 -36.27
N ALA A 500 -7.17 18.19 -36.87
CA ALA A 500 -8.49 17.69 -36.55
C ALA A 500 -8.40 16.35 -35.81
N ALA A 501 -9.41 16.08 -34.98
CA ALA A 501 -9.54 14.84 -34.22
C ALA A 501 -10.85 14.12 -34.54
N ILE A 502 -10.79 12.80 -34.66
CA ILE A 502 -11.96 11.93 -34.76
C ILE A 502 -11.80 10.79 -33.76
N SER A 503 -12.80 10.56 -32.89
CA SER A 503 -12.78 9.42 -31.98
C SER A 503 -14.12 8.69 -31.90
N ASP A 504 -14.11 7.42 -31.51
CA ASP A 504 -15.34 6.79 -31.01
C ASP A 504 -15.64 7.23 -29.56
N SER A 505 -16.82 6.88 -29.07
CA SER A 505 -17.29 7.17 -27.71
C SER A 505 -16.81 6.14 -26.69
N GLU A 506 -15.84 5.28 -27.03
CA GLU A 506 -15.24 4.38 -26.06
C GLU A 506 -14.42 5.17 -25.03
N VAL A 507 -14.50 4.73 -23.76
CA VAL A 507 -13.88 5.46 -22.64
C VAL A 507 -12.36 5.58 -22.83
N SER A 508 -11.71 4.52 -23.31
CA SER A 508 -10.27 4.49 -23.62
C SER A 508 -9.91 5.51 -24.70
N SER A 509 -10.62 5.53 -25.82
CA SER A 509 -10.38 6.46 -26.94
C SER A 509 -10.54 7.92 -26.49
N LEU A 510 -11.56 8.22 -25.69
CA LEU A 510 -11.81 9.56 -25.17
C LEU A 510 -10.72 10.00 -24.16
N GLU A 511 -10.27 9.11 -23.27
CA GLU A 511 -9.17 9.40 -22.34
C GLU A 511 -7.87 9.73 -23.08
N VAL A 512 -7.51 8.93 -24.09
CA VAL A 512 -6.31 9.15 -24.91
C VAL A 512 -6.42 10.44 -25.73
N MET A 513 -7.59 10.71 -26.33
CA MET A 513 -7.81 11.94 -27.10
C MET A 513 -7.71 13.20 -26.23
N THR A 514 -8.34 13.18 -25.04
CA THR A 514 -8.29 14.30 -24.08
C THR A 514 -6.85 14.56 -23.62
N THR A 515 -6.11 13.49 -23.35
CA THR A 515 -4.68 13.57 -22.97
C THR A 515 -3.86 14.17 -24.11
N THR A 516 -4.08 13.70 -25.34
CA THR A 516 -3.40 14.19 -26.55
C THR A 516 -3.69 15.67 -26.79
N GLU A 517 -4.95 16.10 -26.66
CA GLU A 517 -5.36 17.50 -26.80
C GLU A 517 -4.66 18.40 -25.78
N GLY A 518 -4.63 18.00 -24.50
CA GLY A 518 -3.95 18.76 -23.44
C GLY A 518 -2.46 18.95 -23.73
N ILE A 519 -1.79 17.86 -24.12
CA ILE A 519 -0.36 17.83 -24.43
C ILE A 519 -0.01 18.69 -25.65
N LEU A 520 -0.73 18.51 -26.76
CA LEU A 520 -0.50 19.30 -27.98
C LEU A 520 -0.81 20.78 -27.74
N GLY A 521 -1.86 21.08 -26.96
CA GLY A 521 -2.23 22.43 -26.57
C GLY A 521 -1.14 23.15 -25.77
N GLU A 522 -0.47 22.47 -24.84
CA GLU A 522 0.67 23.02 -24.09
C GLU A 522 1.85 23.41 -25.00
N GLN A 523 2.00 22.73 -26.15
CA GLN A 523 3.03 23.01 -27.16
C GLN A 523 2.59 24.03 -28.22
N GLY A 524 1.41 24.66 -28.04
CA GLY A 524 0.88 25.65 -28.98
C GLY A 524 0.29 25.07 -30.26
N ILE A 525 0.01 23.76 -30.30
CA ILE A 525 -0.68 23.08 -31.39
C ILE A 525 -2.19 23.09 -31.11
N THR A 526 -2.99 23.56 -32.07
CA THR A 526 -4.41 23.84 -31.86
C THR A 526 -5.32 22.80 -32.52
N LEU A 527 -6.29 22.28 -31.78
CA LEU A 527 -7.38 21.47 -32.31
C LEU A 527 -8.41 22.38 -33.00
N VAL A 528 -8.60 22.22 -34.32
CA VAL A 528 -9.49 23.10 -35.11
C VAL A 528 -10.83 22.47 -35.46
N ALA A 529 -10.93 21.15 -35.44
CA ALA A 529 -12.16 20.39 -35.63
C ALA A 529 -12.10 19.09 -34.82
N SER A 530 -13.19 18.73 -34.15
CA SER A 530 -13.27 17.51 -33.35
C SER A 530 -14.63 16.85 -33.55
N GLN A 531 -14.65 15.54 -33.76
CA GLN A 531 -15.86 14.74 -33.91
C GLN A 531 -15.78 13.48 -33.07
N SER A 532 -16.87 13.13 -32.39
CA SER A 532 -17.01 11.87 -31.65
C SER A 532 -18.32 11.15 -31.99
N PHE A 533 -18.29 9.82 -31.99
CA PHE A 533 -19.45 9.00 -32.36
C PHE A 533 -19.56 7.71 -31.55
N THR A 534 -20.78 7.24 -31.32
CA THR A 534 -21.03 5.98 -30.58
C THR A 534 -21.02 4.75 -31.50
N ASP A 535 -21.62 4.85 -32.69
CA ASP A 535 -21.62 3.79 -33.68
C ASP A 535 -21.52 4.43 -35.09
N PRO A 536 -20.47 4.10 -35.86
CA PRO A 536 -20.25 4.68 -37.19
C PRO A 536 -21.30 4.24 -38.21
N LEU A 537 -21.98 3.10 -38.00
CA LEU A 537 -23.02 2.57 -38.88
C LEU A 537 -24.40 3.22 -38.64
N LEU A 538 -24.59 3.89 -37.49
CA LEU A 538 -25.86 4.53 -37.13
C LEU A 538 -25.93 6.03 -37.46
N LEU A 539 -24.81 6.64 -37.83
CA LEU A 539 -24.72 8.03 -38.29
C LEU A 539 -24.42 8.09 -39.78
N ASN A 540 -24.79 9.20 -40.43
CA ASN A 540 -24.38 9.45 -41.81
C ASN A 540 -22.89 9.82 -41.82
N PRO A 541 -21.98 8.94 -42.33
CA PRO A 541 -20.53 9.17 -42.27
C PRO A 541 -20.11 10.42 -43.04
N ALA A 542 -20.96 10.89 -43.97
CA ALA A 542 -20.64 12.02 -44.80
C ALA A 542 -20.49 13.34 -44.03
N LEU A 543 -21.17 13.49 -42.89
CA LEU A 543 -21.17 14.72 -42.08
C LEU A 543 -19.88 14.92 -41.28
N PHE A 544 -19.10 13.85 -41.03
CA PHE A 544 -17.89 13.91 -40.20
C PHE A 544 -16.79 14.78 -40.82
N PHE A 545 -16.78 14.91 -42.14
CA PHE A 545 -15.75 15.64 -42.87
C PHE A 545 -16.15 17.08 -43.22
N ASP A 546 -17.39 17.49 -42.96
CA ASP A 546 -17.86 18.85 -43.27
C ASP A 546 -17.05 19.88 -42.48
N ASP A 547 -16.90 19.69 -41.17
CA ASP A 547 -16.12 20.59 -40.33
C ASP A 547 -14.62 20.55 -40.64
N ILE A 548 -14.08 19.36 -40.91
CA ILE A 548 -12.66 19.17 -41.28
C ILE A 548 -12.33 19.94 -42.56
N LYS A 549 -13.18 19.81 -43.60
CA LYS A 549 -13.01 20.53 -44.86
C LYS A 549 -13.27 22.03 -44.72
N ASN A 550 -14.28 22.43 -43.94
CA ASN A 550 -14.59 23.84 -43.70
C ASN A 550 -13.45 24.58 -42.98
N GLN A 551 -12.80 23.91 -42.03
CA GLN A 551 -11.65 24.44 -41.29
C GLN A 551 -10.31 24.26 -42.03
N ARG A 552 -10.32 23.56 -43.17
CA ARG A 552 -9.12 23.14 -43.93
C ARG A 552 -8.11 22.40 -43.05
N ALA A 553 -8.57 21.48 -42.21
CA ALA A 553 -7.68 20.72 -41.35
C ALA A 553 -7.08 19.54 -42.12
N HIS A 554 -5.86 19.71 -42.64
CA HIS A 554 -5.19 18.67 -43.43
C HIS A 554 -4.55 17.56 -42.57
N LEU A 555 -4.30 17.81 -41.29
CA LEU A 555 -3.79 16.79 -40.36
C LEU A 555 -4.95 16.23 -39.55
N VAL A 556 -5.13 14.90 -39.57
CA VAL A 556 -6.24 14.23 -38.91
C VAL A 556 -5.72 13.13 -37.98
N VAL A 557 -6.09 13.20 -36.71
CA VAL A 557 -5.79 12.19 -35.69
C VAL A 557 -7.05 11.38 -35.41
N GLY A 558 -7.01 10.08 -35.72
CA GLY A 558 -8.13 9.16 -35.54
C GLY A 558 -7.88 8.16 -34.40
N LEU A 559 -8.85 8.01 -33.50
CA LEU A 559 -8.86 6.98 -32.44
C LEU A 559 -10.20 6.26 -32.44
N PHE A 560 -10.29 5.16 -33.19
CA PHE A 560 -11.50 4.36 -33.32
C PHE A 560 -11.19 2.92 -33.73
N SER A 561 -12.14 2.00 -33.55
CA SER A 561 -12.01 0.60 -33.95
C SER A 561 -11.73 0.39 -35.45
N ASP A 562 -11.23 -0.80 -35.82
CA ASP A 562 -10.93 -1.16 -37.21
C ASP A 562 -12.19 -1.19 -38.10
N VAL A 563 -13.33 -1.61 -37.53
CA VAL A 563 -14.65 -1.55 -38.18
C VAL A 563 -15.02 -0.11 -38.53
N ALA A 564 -14.89 0.80 -37.56
CA ALA A 564 -15.14 2.22 -37.79
C ALA A 564 -14.18 2.81 -38.82
N ALA A 565 -12.92 2.41 -38.79
CA ALA A 565 -11.90 2.85 -39.72
C ALA A 565 -12.23 2.49 -41.17
N ARG A 566 -12.74 1.28 -41.43
CA ARG A 566 -13.16 0.88 -42.79
C ARG A 566 -14.29 1.78 -43.32
N VAL A 567 -15.28 2.09 -42.49
CA VAL A 567 -16.41 2.96 -42.86
C VAL A 567 -15.95 4.39 -43.10
N LEU A 568 -15.19 4.97 -42.16
CA LEU A 568 -14.78 6.38 -42.20
C LEU A 568 -13.77 6.65 -43.31
N LEU A 569 -12.80 5.78 -43.53
CA LEU A 569 -11.80 5.99 -44.59
C LEU A 569 -12.37 5.71 -45.98
N CYS A 570 -13.34 4.80 -46.12
CA CYS A 570 -14.11 4.67 -47.35
C CYS A 570 -14.84 5.98 -47.70
N GLU A 571 -15.43 6.62 -46.70
CA GLU A 571 -16.10 7.92 -46.90
C GLU A 571 -15.08 9.05 -47.15
N ALA A 572 -13.94 9.05 -46.46
CA ALA A 572 -12.84 9.99 -46.70
C ALA A 572 -12.34 9.91 -48.15
N TYR A 573 -12.23 8.70 -48.71
CA TYR A 573 -11.88 8.48 -50.11
C TYR A 573 -12.92 9.08 -51.07
N LYS A 574 -14.21 8.91 -50.78
CA LYS A 574 -15.29 9.49 -51.62
C LYS A 574 -15.34 11.02 -51.58
N GLN A 575 -14.77 11.62 -50.55
CA GLN A 575 -14.79 13.06 -50.31
C GLN A 575 -13.44 13.73 -50.53
N ASP A 576 -12.47 13.04 -51.16
CA ASP A 576 -11.14 13.57 -51.48
C ASP A 576 -10.36 14.03 -50.23
N VAL A 577 -10.50 13.30 -49.11
CA VAL A 577 -9.83 13.55 -47.82
C VAL A 577 -8.76 12.48 -47.56
N THR A 578 -7.87 12.24 -48.52
CA THR A 578 -6.81 11.21 -48.42
C THR A 578 -5.40 11.79 -48.58
N GLY A 579 -4.39 10.93 -48.38
CA GLY A 579 -2.99 11.29 -48.57
C GLY A 579 -2.65 11.83 -49.96
N TYR A 580 -3.38 11.42 -50.99
CA TYR A 580 -3.18 11.91 -52.35
C TYR A 580 -3.62 13.36 -52.55
N GLU A 581 -4.56 13.84 -51.73
CA GLU A 581 -5.08 15.20 -51.77
C GLU A 581 -4.39 16.13 -50.76
N GLY A 582 -3.35 15.64 -50.09
CA GLY A 582 -2.53 16.42 -49.16
C GLY A 582 -2.93 16.31 -47.69
N TYR A 583 -3.80 15.35 -47.32
CA TYR A 583 -4.13 15.08 -45.92
C TYR A 583 -3.13 14.11 -45.28
N GLN A 584 -2.79 14.29 -44.01
CA GLN A 584 -2.03 13.29 -43.24
C GLN A 584 -2.90 12.69 -42.16
N TRP A 585 -3.05 11.37 -42.21
CA TRP A 585 -3.79 10.60 -41.21
C TRP A 585 -2.84 9.98 -40.18
N PHE A 586 -3.22 10.09 -38.92
CA PHE A 586 -2.63 9.36 -37.80
C PHE A 586 -3.66 8.38 -37.25
N LEU A 587 -3.38 7.09 -37.32
CA LEU A 587 -4.32 6.02 -36.94
C LEU A 587 -3.68 5.06 -35.91
N PRO A 588 -4.49 4.29 -35.16
CA PRO A 588 -4.00 3.29 -34.23
C PRO A 588 -3.11 2.24 -34.94
N ALA A 589 -2.09 1.77 -34.23
CA ALA A 589 -1.17 0.76 -34.74
C ALA A 589 -1.69 -0.69 -34.61
N LEU A 590 -2.65 -0.92 -33.72
CA LEU A 590 -3.13 -2.26 -33.31
C LEU A 590 -4.17 -2.88 -34.27
N TYR A 591 -4.33 -2.33 -35.49
CA TYR A 591 -5.25 -2.94 -36.45
C TYR A 591 -4.70 -4.27 -36.99
N PRO A 592 -5.56 -5.29 -37.19
CA PRO A 592 -5.14 -6.56 -37.75
C PRO A 592 -4.46 -6.42 -39.11
N ASP A 593 -3.58 -7.37 -39.45
CA ASP A 593 -3.07 -7.47 -40.81
C ASP A 593 -4.24 -7.56 -41.80
N HIS A 594 -4.15 -6.81 -42.90
CA HIS A 594 -5.20 -6.75 -43.93
C HIS A 594 -6.57 -6.22 -43.46
N TRP A 595 -6.65 -5.52 -42.32
CA TRP A 595 -7.91 -4.95 -41.82
C TRP A 595 -8.67 -4.07 -42.83
N TRP A 596 -7.99 -3.54 -43.84
CA TRP A 596 -8.55 -2.67 -44.89
C TRP A 596 -9.10 -3.42 -46.11
N ASP A 597 -9.00 -4.76 -46.14
CA ASP A 597 -9.51 -5.61 -47.24
C ASP A 597 -11.04 -5.73 -47.19
N THR A 598 -11.73 -4.71 -47.70
CA THR A 598 -13.20 -4.66 -47.66
C THR A 598 -13.87 -5.76 -48.48
N ASP A 599 -13.25 -6.27 -49.55
CA ASP A 599 -13.78 -7.41 -50.30
C ASP A 599 -13.82 -8.67 -49.42
N PHE A 600 -12.85 -8.86 -48.52
CA PHE A 600 -12.85 -9.94 -47.53
C PHE A 600 -13.91 -9.73 -46.43
N TYR A 601 -13.96 -8.55 -45.80
CA TYR A 601 -14.88 -8.26 -44.70
C TYR A 601 -16.36 -8.13 -45.13
N ASN A 602 -16.62 -7.70 -46.37
CA ASN A 602 -17.96 -7.67 -46.95
C ASN A 602 -18.41 -9.05 -47.50
N SER A 603 -17.54 -10.06 -47.49
CA SER A 603 -17.88 -11.38 -48.06
C SER A 603 -18.82 -12.18 -47.16
N ASP A 604 -19.70 -12.98 -47.77
CA ASP A 604 -20.60 -13.93 -47.07
C ASP A 604 -19.85 -15.02 -46.27
N ARG A 605 -18.51 -15.04 -46.30
CA ARG A 605 -17.68 -15.98 -45.55
C ARG A 605 -17.43 -15.51 -44.11
N GLN A 606 -17.71 -14.25 -43.80
CA GLN A 606 -17.62 -13.73 -42.44
C GLN A 606 -18.85 -14.14 -41.61
N GLU A 607 -18.66 -14.36 -40.30
CA GLU A 607 -19.78 -14.64 -39.38
C GLU A 607 -20.76 -13.47 -39.30
N SER A 608 -20.24 -12.25 -39.48
CA SER A 608 -21.00 -11.01 -39.55
C SER A 608 -20.46 -10.14 -40.70
N PRO A 609 -20.95 -10.33 -41.94
CA PRO A 609 -20.50 -9.58 -43.11
C PRO A 609 -20.77 -8.08 -42.96
N GLU A 610 -19.77 -7.28 -43.30
CA GLU A 610 -19.88 -5.82 -43.31
C GLU A 610 -20.55 -5.32 -44.60
N SER A 611 -20.93 -4.03 -44.62
CA SER A 611 -21.54 -3.38 -45.78
C SER A 611 -20.81 -2.07 -46.12
N VAL A 612 -19.49 -2.11 -46.18
CA VAL A 612 -18.66 -0.94 -46.49
C VAL A 612 -18.68 -0.68 -48.01
N PRO A 613 -19.16 0.48 -48.49
CA PRO A 613 -19.39 0.74 -49.91
C PRO A 613 -18.13 1.20 -50.66
N CYS A 614 -17.00 0.50 -50.47
CA CYS A 614 -15.73 0.66 -51.19
C CYS A 614 -15.09 -0.70 -51.46
N THR A 615 -14.45 -0.84 -52.63
CA THR A 615 -13.65 -2.03 -52.99
C THR A 615 -12.30 -2.04 -52.27
N THR A 616 -11.65 -3.20 -52.19
CA THR A 616 -10.30 -3.30 -51.58
C THR A 616 -9.27 -2.39 -52.26
N GLN A 617 -9.40 -2.14 -53.58
CA GLN A 617 -8.52 -1.23 -54.30
C GLN A 617 -8.76 0.25 -53.94
N GLU A 618 -10.01 0.64 -53.74
CA GLU A 618 -10.37 2.00 -53.29
C GLU A 618 -9.91 2.22 -51.86
N MET A 619 -10.09 1.22 -50.98
CA MET A 619 -9.58 1.26 -49.62
C MET A 619 -8.07 1.31 -49.55
N ALA A 620 -7.36 0.55 -50.39
CA ALA A 620 -5.90 0.64 -50.50
C ALA A 620 -5.42 2.06 -50.80
N ARG A 621 -6.22 2.85 -51.54
CA ARG A 621 -5.94 4.25 -51.81
C ARG A 621 -6.28 5.14 -50.62
N ALA A 622 -7.41 4.88 -49.95
CA ALA A 622 -7.86 5.59 -48.76
C ALA A 622 -6.86 5.52 -47.59
N VAL A 623 -6.32 4.32 -47.35
CA VAL A 623 -5.40 4.05 -46.23
C VAL A 623 -3.92 4.26 -46.60
N ALA A 624 -3.63 4.69 -47.82
CA ALA A 624 -2.23 4.88 -48.22
C ALA A 624 -1.61 6.06 -47.47
N GLY A 625 -0.44 5.85 -46.88
CA GLY A 625 0.40 6.90 -46.30
C GLY A 625 0.03 7.33 -44.89
N TYR A 626 -0.97 6.72 -44.25
CA TYR A 626 -1.24 7.00 -42.83
C TYR A 626 -0.04 6.60 -41.97
N MET A 627 0.16 7.33 -40.88
CA MET A 627 1.18 7.02 -39.88
C MET A 627 0.53 6.46 -38.62
N SER A 628 1.19 5.52 -37.98
CA SER A 628 0.76 4.97 -36.70
C SER A 628 1.88 5.12 -35.67
N LEU A 629 1.49 5.40 -34.44
CA LEU A 629 2.38 5.49 -33.30
C LEU A 629 2.09 4.31 -32.37
N SER A 630 3.13 3.54 -32.04
CA SER A 630 3.04 2.36 -31.19
C SER A 630 4.22 2.29 -30.24
N GLN A 631 4.01 1.73 -29.06
CA GLN A 631 5.08 1.39 -28.14
C GLN A 631 6.00 0.31 -28.75
N LEU A 632 7.28 0.36 -28.39
CA LEU A 632 8.24 -0.65 -28.85
C LEU A 632 8.10 -1.94 -28.02
N HIS A 633 7.64 -3.01 -28.66
CA HIS A 633 7.44 -4.32 -28.02
C HIS A 633 8.75 -5.09 -27.78
N VAL A 634 9.69 -5.04 -28.73
CA VAL A 634 11.02 -5.64 -28.59
C VAL A 634 12.09 -4.67 -29.09
N ALA A 635 13.13 -4.47 -28.28
CA ALA A 635 14.27 -3.65 -28.63
C ALA A 635 15.11 -4.31 -29.73
N ARG A 636 15.45 -3.53 -30.76
CA ARG A 636 16.31 -3.98 -31.86
C ARG A 636 17.75 -3.57 -31.57
N GLY A 637 18.58 -4.53 -31.14
CA GLY A 637 19.99 -4.30 -30.84
C GLY A 637 20.74 -5.59 -30.51
N GLU A 638 22.07 -5.55 -30.59
CA GLU A 638 22.95 -6.67 -30.21
C GLU A 638 23.42 -6.60 -28.74
N GLU A 639 22.92 -5.63 -27.98
CA GLU A 639 23.24 -5.49 -26.55
C GLU A 639 22.62 -6.62 -25.72
N CYS A 640 23.32 -7.03 -24.67
CA CYS A 640 22.80 -8.01 -23.73
C CYS A 640 21.79 -7.35 -22.79
N ILE A 641 20.60 -7.94 -22.68
CA ILE A 641 19.58 -7.54 -21.72
C ILE A 641 19.97 -8.00 -20.31
N VAL A 642 19.17 -7.64 -19.31
CA VAL A 642 19.42 -7.94 -17.89
C VAL A 642 19.71 -9.41 -17.56
N SER A 643 19.20 -10.38 -18.34
CA SER A 643 19.52 -11.81 -18.17
C SER A 643 20.88 -12.23 -18.74
N GLY A 644 21.61 -11.34 -19.40
CA GLY A 644 22.91 -11.61 -20.03
C GLY A 644 22.84 -12.19 -21.45
N GLU A 645 21.65 -12.46 -21.98
CA GLU A 645 21.43 -12.84 -23.38
C GLU A 645 21.02 -11.62 -24.24
N THR A 646 21.02 -11.76 -25.57
CA THR A 646 20.51 -10.73 -26.47
C THR A 646 19.01 -10.88 -26.72
N ALA A 647 18.31 -9.81 -27.10
CA ALA A 647 16.88 -9.86 -27.40
C ALA A 647 16.54 -10.91 -28.48
N ALA A 648 17.38 -11.06 -29.50
CA ALA A 648 17.20 -12.07 -30.55
C ALA A 648 17.34 -13.52 -30.04
N GLN A 649 18.28 -13.78 -29.12
CA GLN A 649 18.43 -15.09 -28.49
C GLN A 649 17.22 -15.44 -27.62
N TRP A 650 16.70 -14.44 -26.89
CA TRP A 650 15.48 -14.61 -26.12
C TRP A 650 14.27 -14.89 -27.01
N GLU A 651 14.11 -14.17 -28.13
CA GLU A 651 13.01 -14.37 -29.08
C GLU A 651 13.01 -15.80 -29.66
N GLU A 652 14.19 -16.30 -30.04
CA GLU A 652 14.33 -17.69 -30.52
C GLU A 652 13.91 -18.70 -29.44
N LYS A 653 14.35 -18.50 -28.19
CA LYS A 653 13.96 -19.33 -27.05
C LYS A 653 12.46 -19.24 -26.76
N TYR A 654 11.91 -18.04 -26.77
CA TYR A 654 10.49 -17.78 -26.53
C TYR A 654 9.62 -18.49 -27.59
N GLN A 655 9.95 -18.32 -28.87
CA GLN A 655 9.23 -18.97 -29.96
C GLN A 655 9.25 -20.49 -29.82
N ALA A 656 10.40 -21.08 -29.49
CA ALA A 656 10.51 -22.53 -29.29
C ALA A 656 9.59 -23.05 -28.16
N VAL A 657 9.46 -22.31 -27.06
CA VAL A 657 8.57 -22.70 -25.94
C VAL A 657 7.10 -22.48 -26.29
N VAL A 658 6.77 -21.39 -26.99
CA VAL A 658 5.42 -21.11 -27.51
C VAL A 658 4.94 -22.23 -28.43
N ASP A 659 5.78 -22.63 -29.38
CA ASP A 659 5.48 -23.72 -30.32
C ASP A 659 5.31 -25.06 -29.59
N GLN A 660 6.15 -25.33 -28.58
CA GLN A 660 6.08 -26.54 -27.77
C GLN A 660 4.79 -26.62 -26.94
N GLU A 661 4.34 -25.51 -26.36
CA GLU A 661 3.12 -25.44 -25.56
C GLU A 661 1.84 -25.28 -26.42
N GLY A 662 1.98 -25.18 -27.75
CA GLY A 662 0.85 -25.04 -28.68
C GLY A 662 0.12 -23.71 -28.54
N LYS A 663 0.83 -22.66 -28.10
CA LYS A 663 0.30 -21.30 -27.91
C LYS A 663 0.70 -20.39 -29.08
N GLN A 664 0.20 -19.16 -29.10
CA GLN A 664 0.60 -18.15 -30.09
C GLN A 664 1.52 -17.11 -29.44
N ALA A 665 2.53 -16.65 -30.18
CA ALA A 665 3.43 -15.58 -29.75
C ALA A 665 2.63 -14.28 -29.53
N SER A 666 3.02 -13.53 -28.50
CA SER A 666 2.35 -12.28 -28.13
C SER A 666 3.34 -11.14 -27.95
N ASP A 667 3.01 -9.97 -28.50
CA ASP A 667 3.81 -8.75 -28.39
C ASP A 667 3.91 -8.21 -26.94
N PHE A 668 3.05 -8.70 -26.04
CA PHE A 668 3.07 -8.34 -24.63
C PHE A 668 3.93 -9.26 -23.75
N ALA A 669 4.44 -10.37 -24.30
CA ALA A 669 5.28 -11.30 -23.55
C ALA A 669 6.59 -10.65 -23.07
N ALA A 670 7.16 -9.75 -23.87
CA ALA A 670 8.36 -8.99 -23.53
C ALA A 670 8.10 -8.01 -22.35
N TYR A 671 6.94 -7.37 -22.28
CA TYR A 671 6.57 -6.53 -21.13
C TYR A 671 6.36 -7.35 -19.86
N ALA A 672 5.75 -8.54 -19.97
CA ALA A 672 5.62 -9.45 -18.82
C ALA A 672 6.99 -9.97 -18.34
N TYR A 673 7.93 -10.21 -19.26
CA TYR A 673 9.31 -10.57 -18.93
C TYR A 673 10.00 -9.45 -18.13
N ASP A 674 9.93 -8.22 -18.64
CA ASP A 674 10.51 -7.05 -17.97
C ASP A 674 9.81 -6.72 -16.64
N ALA A 675 8.50 -7.00 -16.51
CA ALA A 675 7.75 -6.82 -15.27
C ALA A 675 8.32 -7.65 -14.12
N VAL A 676 8.65 -8.92 -14.39
CA VAL A 676 9.24 -9.84 -13.41
C VAL A 676 10.64 -9.38 -13.01
N TRP A 677 11.46 -8.93 -13.97
CA TRP A 677 12.79 -8.39 -13.68
C TRP A 677 12.74 -7.10 -12.87
N ALA A 678 11.82 -6.18 -13.20
CA ALA A 678 11.60 -4.96 -12.43
C ALA A 678 11.22 -5.29 -10.97
N PHE A 679 10.33 -6.27 -10.77
CA PHE A 679 9.99 -6.76 -9.44
C PHE A 679 11.22 -7.32 -8.71
N ALA A 680 11.98 -8.20 -9.35
CA ALA A 680 13.14 -8.87 -8.74
C ALA A 680 14.23 -7.87 -8.30
N LEU A 681 14.58 -6.91 -9.16
CA LEU A 681 15.58 -5.89 -8.88
C LEU A 681 15.15 -4.93 -7.76
N ALA A 682 13.87 -4.55 -7.75
CA ALA A 682 13.30 -3.74 -6.68
C ALA A 682 13.29 -4.49 -5.34
N TYR A 683 12.99 -5.80 -5.38
CA TYR A 683 12.99 -6.66 -4.20
C TYR A 683 14.40 -6.86 -3.65
N GLU A 684 15.37 -7.16 -4.49
CA GLU A 684 16.79 -7.26 -4.12
C GLU A 684 17.28 -5.96 -3.45
N SER A 685 16.97 -4.81 -4.05
CA SER A 685 17.31 -3.51 -3.49
C SER A 685 16.67 -3.25 -2.11
N LEU A 686 15.48 -3.80 -1.88
CA LEU A 686 14.81 -3.74 -0.59
C LEU A 686 15.48 -4.67 0.43
N LEU A 687 15.79 -5.91 0.06
CA LEU A 687 16.46 -6.89 0.91
C LEU A 687 17.84 -6.39 1.38
N GLN A 688 18.59 -5.72 0.51
CA GLN A 688 19.88 -5.12 0.86
C GLN A 688 19.77 -4.06 1.97
N LYS A 689 18.65 -3.34 2.06
CA LYS A 689 18.42 -2.34 3.12
C LYS A 689 17.70 -2.92 4.34
N SER A 690 16.83 -3.89 4.12
CA SER A 690 15.96 -4.49 5.13
C SER A 690 15.88 -6.00 4.90
N PRO A 691 16.83 -6.80 5.43
CA PRO A 691 16.93 -8.25 5.19
C PRO A 691 15.75 -9.12 5.65
N GLY A 692 14.70 -8.52 6.24
CA GLY A 692 13.44 -9.16 6.61
C GLY A 692 12.18 -8.47 6.08
N ALA A 693 12.32 -7.51 5.15
CA ALA A 693 11.19 -6.83 4.55
C ALA A 693 10.38 -7.78 3.64
N LEU A 694 9.05 -7.60 3.64
CA LEU A 694 8.09 -8.41 2.86
C LEU A 694 8.03 -9.91 3.23
N GLY A 695 8.40 -10.26 4.46
CA GLY A 695 8.00 -11.54 5.09
C GLY A 695 6.48 -11.60 5.41
N MET A 696 6.04 -12.65 6.10
CA MET A 696 4.60 -12.93 6.33
C MET A 696 3.80 -11.81 7.03
N SER A 697 4.44 -10.88 7.75
CA SER A 697 3.78 -9.71 8.35
C SER A 697 4.09 -8.45 7.55
N ARG A 698 3.43 -8.29 6.40
CA ARG A 698 3.61 -7.18 5.45
C ARG A 698 3.35 -5.84 6.13
N HIS A 699 4.37 -5.12 6.57
CA HIS A 699 4.17 -3.78 7.15
C HIS A 699 3.95 -2.75 6.03
N TYR A 700 3.07 -1.77 6.26
CA TYR A 700 2.81 -0.68 5.30
C TYR A 700 4.10 0.07 4.89
N ARG A 701 5.06 0.16 5.82
CA ARG A 701 6.38 0.74 5.59
C ARG A 701 7.21 -0.04 4.55
N ASP A 702 7.07 -1.37 4.50
CA ASP A 702 7.85 -2.21 3.58
C ASP A 702 7.34 -2.07 2.15
N ILE A 703 6.01 -2.01 1.96
CA ILE A 703 5.40 -1.80 0.64
C ILE A 703 5.69 -0.40 0.11
N SER A 704 5.56 0.64 0.92
CA SER A 704 5.91 2.00 0.49
C SER A 704 7.41 2.12 0.15
N SER A 705 8.28 1.45 0.90
CA SER A 705 9.71 1.33 0.57
C SER A 705 9.92 0.58 -0.74
N PHE A 706 9.28 -0.58 -0.92
CA PHE A 706 9.32 -1.36 -2.16
C PHE A 706 8.90 -0.53 -3.37
N MET A 707 7.76 0.18 -3.29
CA MET A 707 7.29 1.04 -4.37
C MET A 707 8.26 2.18 -4.68
N SER A 708 8.98 2.70 -3.67
CA SER A 708 10.04 3.69 -3.88
C SER A 708 11.29 3.10 -4.55
N HIS A 709 11.61 1.84 -4.27
CA HIS A 709 12.68 1.11 -4.95
C HIS A 709 12.31 0.76 -6.38
N LEU A 710 11.09 0.26 -6.59
CA LEU A 710 10.53 -0.06 -7.90
C LEU A 710 10.56 1.17 -8.82
N SER A 711 10.09 2.34 -8.36
CA SER A 711 10.11 3.57 -9.16
C SER A 711 11.51 4.10 -9.49
N LYS A 712 12.56 3.61 -8.83
CA LYS A 712 13.96 3.98 -9.09
C LYS A 712 14.71 2.91 -9.88
N THR A 713 14.06 1.79 -10.20
CA THR A 713 14.67 0.70 -10.94
C THR A 713 14.97 1.16 -12.35
N ARG A 714 16.19 0.87 -12.82
CA ARG A 714 16.66 1.16 -14.17
C ARG A 714 17.49 -0.01 -14.67
N PHE A 715 17.11 -0.59 -15.79
CA PHE A 715 17.84 -1.69 -16.45
C PHE A 715 17.49 -1.76 -17.93
N LEU A 716 18.33 -2.47 -18.71
CA LEU A 716 18.06 -2.79 -20.11
C LEU A 716 17.27 -4.12 -20.19
N GLY A 717 16.01 -4.05 -20.57
CA GLY A 717 15.10 -5.19 -20.73
C GLY A 717 14.86 -5.56 -22.19
N MET A 718 13.91 -6.49 -22.41
CA MET A 718 13.49 -6.93 -23.75
C MET A 718 12.85 -5.80 -24.55
N THR A 719 12.16 -4.88 -23.88
CA THR A 719 11.46 -3.75 -24.49
C THR A 719 12.29 -2.47 -24.51
N GLY A 720 13.61 -2.59 -24.27
CA GLY A 720 14.56 -1.48 -24.21
C GLY A 720 14.84 -1.03 -22.79
N GLU A 721 15.29 0.21 -22.62
CA GLU A 721 15.55 0.75 -21.28
C GLU A 721 14.24 0.85 -20.48
N VAL A 722 14.24 0.26 -19.28
CA VAL A 722 13.09 0.27 -18.36
C VAL A 722 13.37 1.32 -17.29
N THR A 723 12.59 2.40 -17.31
CA THR A 723 12.63 3.48 -16.32
C THR A 723 11.21 3.94 -15.98
N PHE A 724 11.01 4.39 -14.75
CA PHE A 724 9.70 4.83 -14.27
C PHE A 724 9.67 6.32 -13.95
N ALA A 725 8.57 6.98 -14.36
CA ALA A 725 8.19 8.31 -13.93
C ALA A 725 6.90 8.20 -13.11
N GLY A 726 7.02 8.20 -11.79
CA GLY A 726 5.88 7.89 -10.93
C GLY A 726 5.45 6.43 -11.11
N SER A 727 4.19 6.18 -11.47
CA SER A 727 3.65 4.81 -11.69
C SER A 727 3.75 4.33 -13.14
N ASP A 728 4.14 5.20 -14.06
CA ASP A 728 4.21 4.86 -15.47
C ASP A 728 5.65 4.61 -15.90
N ARG A 729 5.82 3.67 -16.80
CA ARG A 729 7.08 3.49 -17.50
C ARG A 729 7.21 4.52 -18.61
N GLN A 730 8.41 5.09 -18.73
CA GLN A 730 8.83 5.84 -19.91
C GLN A 730 9.47 4.89 -20.90
N GLY A 731 9.07 4.94 -22.17
CA GLY A 731 9.59 4.04 -23.19
C GLY A 731 9.53 4.65 -24.58
N PRO A 732 10.30 4.10 -25.54
CA PRO A 732 10.35 4.63 -26.88
C PRO A 732 9.05 4.37 -27.66
N VAL A 733 8.70 5.31 -28.54
CA VAL A 733 7.53 5.22 -29.43
C VAL A 733 8.02 5.05 -30.87
N LEU A 734 7.62 3.95 -31.50
CA LEU A 734 7.88 3.65 -32.90
C LEU A 734 6.85 4.37 -33.78
N ILE A 735 7.33 5.08 -34.79
CA ILE A 735 6.51 5.71 -35.82
C ILE A 735 6.62 4.85 -37.08
N SER A 736 5.48 4.34 -37.55
CA SER A 736 5.41 3.53 -38.75
C SER A 736 4.50 4.18 -39.79
N GLN A 737 4.79 3.96 -41.07
CA GLN A 737 3.97 4.41 -42.18
C GLN A 737 3.39 3.21 -42.94
N HIS A 738 2.09 3.25 -43.23
CA HIS A 738 1.41 2.19 -43.98
C HIS A 738 1.36 2.51 -45.48
N LEU A 739 1.86 1.60 -46.31
CA LEU A 739 1.86 1.73 -47.78
C LEU A 739 1.41 0.41 -48.41
N PRO A 740 0.08 0.23 -48.64
CA PRO A 740 -0.49 -1.02 -49.16
C PRO A 740 0.12 -1.52 -50.46
N GLN A 741 0.66 -0.61 -51.29
CA GLN A 741 1.29 -0.94 -52.57
C GLN A 741 2.69 -1.55 -52.44
N ARG A 742 3.36 -1.37 -51.31
CA ARG A 742 4.74 -1.86 -51.08
C ARG A 742 4.78 -3.07 -50.16
N SER A 743 3.97 -3.04 -49.12
CA SER A 743 3.97 -4.04 -48.06
C SER A 743 2.57 -4.17 -47.47
N THR A 744 2.25 -5.37 -46.99
CA THR A 744 1.03 -5.62 -46.23
C THR A 744 1.14 -5.14 -44.78
N VAL A 745 2.37 -4.99 -44.29
CA VAL A 745 2.72 -4.54 -42.92
C VAL A 745 3.26 -3.11 -42.96
N SER A 746 2.92 -2.32 -41.94
CA SER A 746 3.45 -0.97 -41.72
C SER A 746 4.98 -0.96 -41.62
N MET A 747 5.63 0.00 -42.28
CA MET A 747 7.09 0.11 -42.28
C MET A 747 7.55 1.13 -41.24
N PRO A 748 8.57 0.82 -40.41
CA PRO A 748 9.08 1.77 -39.43
C PRO A 748 9.81 2.93 -40.14
N VAL A 749 9.46 4.17 -39.78
CA VAL A 749 10.02 5.39 -40.38
C VAL A 749 10.66 6.32 -39.34
N GLY A 750 10.44 6.07 -38.05
CA GLY A 750 11.06 6.85 -36.99
C GLY A 750 10.91 6.24 -35.61
N LEU A 751 11.68 6.77 -34.66
CA LEU A 751 11.70 6.38 -33.26
C LEU A 751 11.78 7.64 -32.39
N TYR A 752 10.82 7.82 -31.50
CA TYR A 752 10.87 8.81 -30.44
C TYR A 752 11.41 8.18 -29.16
N ILE A 753 12.38 8.85 -28.53
CA ILE A 753 13.01 8.40 -27.28
C ILE A 753 12.81 9.50 -26.21
N PRO A 754 12.06 9.25 -25.13
CA PRO A 754 11.90 10.22 -24.05
C PRO A 754 13.23 10.42 -23.28
N PHE A 755 13.54 11.65 -22.83
CA PHE A 755 14.74 11.94 -22.03
C PHE A 755 14.46 11.77 -20.54
N VAL A 756 15.37 11.11 -19.83
CA VAL A 756 15.24 10.84 -18.39
C VAL A 756 16.15 11.81 -17.62
N ALA A 757 15.62 12.98 -17.24
CA ALA A 757 16.30 13.88 -16.29
C ALA A 757 15.34 14.44 -15.23
N ASN A 758 15.90 14.74 -14.05
CA ASN A 758 15.25 15.16 -12.80
C ASN A 758 14.44 16.49 -12.86
N SER A 759 14.10 17.02 -14.04
CA SER A 759 13.35 18.25 -14.21
C SER A 759 12.01 17.97 -14.87
N SER A 760 10.96 18.65 -14.42
CA SER A 760 9.63 18.72 -15.02
C SER A 760 9.57 19.35 -16.42
N GLU A 761 10.70 19.34 -17.14
CA GLU A 761 10.82 19.85 -18.50
C GLU A 761 10.82 18.67 -19.47
N TRP A 762 9.81 18.68 -20.31
CA TRP A 762 9.62 17.77 -21.42
C TRP A 762 10.78 17.86 -22.40
N THR A 763 11.60 16.82 -22.44
CA THR A 763 12.71 16.72 -23.38
C THR A 763 12.71 15.29 -23.93
N GLY A 764 12.66 15.14 -25.24
CA GLY A 764 12.67 13.84 -25.90
C GLY A 764 13.21 14.00 -27.31
N THR A 765 13.93 12.99 -27.79
CA THR A 765 14.60 13.07 -29.10
C THR A 765 13.83 12.24 -30.12
N LEU A 766 13.43 12.88 -31.21
CA LEU A 766 12.82 12.21 -32.34
C LEU A 766 13.87 11.90 -33.39
N GLN A 767 14.00 10.63 -33.75
CA GLN A 767 14.85 10.15 -34.83
C GLN A 767 13.96 9.75 -36.00
N LEU A 768 14.01 10.49 -37.11
CA LEU A 768 13.25 10.19 -38.32
C LEU A 768 14.20 9.74 -39.43
N ASN A 769 13.81 8.68 -40.13
CA ASN A 769 14.44 8.33 -41.39
C ASN A 769 13.68 8.99 -42.54
N THR A 770 13.98 10.25 -42.82
CA THR A 770 13.24 11.08 -43.80
C THR A 770 13.29 10.53 -45.22
N SER A 771 14.29 9.70 -45.58
CA SER A 771 14.35 9.05 -46.89
C SER A 771 13.34 7.89 -47.05
N ASP A 772 12.86 7.34 -45.93
CA ASP A 772 11.95 6.19 -45.94
C ASP A 772 10.48 6.63 -45.94
N ILE A 773 10.21 7.87 -45.53
CA ILE A 773 8.87 8.47 -45.53
C ILE A 773 8.47 8.81 -46.98
N VAL A 774 7.31 8.32 -47.40
CA VAL A 774 6.75 8.59 -48.73
C VAL A 774 5.54 9.52 -48.59
N TRP A 775 5.61 10.70 -49.19
CA TRP A 775 4.48 11.63 -49.28
C TRP A 775 3.74 11.44 -50.60
N LEU A 776 2.42 11.25 -50.54
CA LEU A 776 1.61 10.84 -51.69
C LEU A 776 1.17 11.99 -52.61
N ASN A 777 1.18 13.22 -52.11
CA ASN A 777 0.86 14.43 -52.88
C ASN A 777 2.10 14.96 -53.62
N ASP A 778 2.52 14.27 -54.69
CA ASP A 778 3.69 14.60 -55.50
C ASP A 778 5.01 14.72 -54.71
N GLY A 779 5.14 13.98 -53.60
CA GLY A 779 6.30 14.04 -52.71
C GLY A 779 6.36 15.28 -51.81
N LYS A 780 5.33 16.13 -51.80
CA LYS A 780 5.25 17.31 -50.92
C LYS A 780 4.79 16.91 -49.53
N ILE A 781 5.46 17.49 -48.53
CA ILE A 781 5.03 17.39 -47.13
C ILE A 781 3.67 18.09 -47.02
N PRO A 782 2.65 17.46 -46.42
CA PRO A 782 1.36 18.07 -46.12
C PRO A 782 1.52 19.40 -45.40
N ASP A 783 0.80 20.44 -45.83
CA ASP A 783 0.63 21.64 -45.01
C ASP A 783 -0.42 21.37 -43.91
N ASP A 784 -0.48 22.21 -42.88
CA ASP A 784 -1.47 22.06 -41.81
C ASP A 784 -2.81 22.75 -42.13
N GLY A 785 -2.95 23.31 -43.35
CA GLY A 785 -4.07 24.11 -43.83
C GLY A 785 -4.22 25.47 -43.14
N GLY A 786 -3.16 25.92 -42.45
CA GLY A 786 -2.97 27.31 -42.09
C GLY A 786 -2.89 28.19 -43.33
N ILE A 787 -3.47 29.39 -43.26
CA ILE A 787 -3.14 30.42 -44.24
C ILE A 787 -1.75 30.88 -43.85
N ASP A 788 -0.75 30.61 -44.70
CA ASP A 788 0.61 31.16 -44.53
C ASP A 788 0.52 32.64 -44.14
N GLU A 789 1.23 33.05 -43.09
CA GLU A 789 1.43 34.46 -42.71
C GLU A 789 2.17 35.30 -43.79
N GLY A 790 2.22 34.79 -45.04
CA GLY A 790 3.03 35.26 -46.14
C GLY A 790 2.38 36.29 -47.06
N ASP A 791 1.06 36.53 -47.03
CA ASP A 791 0.44 37.59 -47.83
C ASP A 791 -0.16 38.68 -46.96
N CYS A 792 0.72 39.56 -46.44
CA CYS A 792 0.30 40.78 -45.79
C CYS A 792 -0.31 41.73 -46.84
N ALA A 793 -1.62 41.99 -46.77
CA ALA A 793 -2.31 42.93 -47.66
C ALA A 793 -1.70 44.36 -47.67
N VAL A 794 -0.84 44.68 -46.69
CA VAL A 794 -0.16 45.97 -46.51
C VAL A 794 1.36 45.81 -46.41
N GLU A 795 1.95 44.95 -47.24
CA GLU A 795 3.38 44.63 -47.20
C GLU A 795 4.30 45.87 -47.28
N SER A 796 3.95 46.86 -48.10
CA SER A 796 4.72 48.12 -48.17
C SER A 796 4.69 48.94 -46.86
N PHE A 797 3.58 48.86 -46.10
CA PHE A 797 3.42 49.56 -44.82
C PHE A 797 4.12 48.80 -43.68
N ARG A 798 4.07 47.46 -43.72
CA ARG A 798 4.82 46.57 -42.83
C ARG A 798 6.33 46.82 -42.92
N VAL A 799 6.88 46.82 -44.15
CA VAL A 799 8.32 47.05 -44.40
C VAL A 799 8.75 48.44 -43.94
N PHE A 800 7.91 49.46 -44.12
CA PHE A 800 8.22 50.82 -43.68
C PHE A 800 8.30 50.96 -42.16
N LEU A 801 7.44 50.28 -41.42
CA LEU A 801 7.40 50.33 -39.95
C LEU A 801 8.32 49.29 -39.29
N GLY A 802 8.77 48.27 -40.02
CA GLY A 802 9.64 47.21 -39.49
C GLY A 802 8.96 46.35 -38.43
N VAL A 803 7.64 46.17 -38.51
CA VAL A 803 6.83 45.41 -37.54
C VAL A 803 6.17 44.19 -38.19
N ASP A 804 5.57 43.30 -37.40
CA ASP A 804 4.79 42.16 -37.90
C ASP A 804 3.48 42.63 -38.60
N CYS A 805 2.88 41.77 -39.43
CA CYS A 805 1.72 42.14 -40.25
C CYS A 805 0.46 42.45 -39.40
N GLN A 806 0.31 41.79 -38.25
CA GLN A 806 -0.82 42.01 -37.34
C GLN A 806 -0.70 43.37 -36.66
N SER A 807 0.52 43.75 -36.26
CA SER A 807 0.85 45.08 -35.76
C SER A 807 0.69 46.17 -36.84
N ALA A 808 1.16 45.91 -38.07
CA ALA A 808 1.04 46.86 -39.18
C ALA A 808 -0.44 47.14 -39.55
N THR A 809 -1.26 46.10 -39.60
CA THR A 809 -2.72 46.23 -39.85
C THR A 809 -3.44 46.89 -38.68
N ALA A 810 -3.09 46.56 -37.43
CA ALA A 810 -3.65 47.22 -36.25
C ALA A 810 -3.33 48.72 -36.21
N ILE A 811 -2.09 49.12 -36.53
CA ILE A 811 -1.67 50.52 -36.58
C ILE A 811 -2.41 51.27 -37.70
N LEU A 812 -2.54 50.66 -38.89
CA LEU A 812 -3.27 51.26 -39.99
C LEU A 812 -4.76 51.43 -39.67
N ASN A 813 -5.38 50.41 -39.06
CA ASN A 813 -6.77 50.46 -38.63
C ASN A 813 -6.98 51.48 -37.51
N ALA A 814 -6.08 51.56 -36.53
CA ALA A 814 -6.13 52.58 -35.48
C ALA A 814 -6.01 53.99 -36.06
N PHE A 815 -5.13 54.21 -37.04
CA PHE A 815 -5.01 55.49 -37.74
C PHE A 815 -6.28 55.83 -38.52
N LEU A 816 -6.85 54.86 -39.26
CA LEU A 816 -8.12 55.02 -39.96
C LEU A 816 -9.27 55.31 -39.00
N ILE A 817 -9.34 54.63 -37.85
CA ILE A 817 -10.33 54.88 -36.80
C ILE A 817 -10.16 56.28 -36.22
N ILE A 818 -8.93 56.77 -35.99
CA ILE A 818 -8.68 58.12 -35.52
C ILE A 818 -9.11 59.15 -36.57
N VAL A 819 -8.82 58.92 -37.85
CA VAL A 819 -9.25 59.81 -38.95
C VAL A 819 -10.77 59.81 -39.08
N VAL A 820 -11.41 58.64 -39.05
CA VAL A 820 -12.87 58.49 -39.06
C VAL A 820 -13.48 59.11 -37.80
N PHE A 821 -12.84 59.01 -36.64
CA PHE A 821 -13.28 59.63 -35.40
C PHE A 821 -13.16 61.16 -35.49
N ILE A 822 -12.09 61.71 -36.07
CA ILE A 822 -11.96 63.15 -36.31
C ILE A 822 -13.02 63.62 -37.31
N ILE A 823 -13.26 62.87 -38.39
CA ILE A 823 -14.33 63.15 -39.36
C ILE A 823 -15.70 63.06 -38.69
N LEU A 824 -15.96 62.05 -37.86
CA LEU A 824 -17.18 61.91 -37.07
C LEU A 824 -17.32 63.02 -36.05
N VAL A 825 -16.26 63.48 -35.39
CA VAL A 825 -16.31 64.60 -34.45
C VAL A 825 -16.58 65.89 -35.19
N VAL A 826 -15.98 66.12 -36.36
CA VAL A 826 -16.27 67.27 -37.21
C VAL A 826 -17.69 67.21 -37.75
N CYS A 827 -18.14 66.06 -38.26
CA CYS A 827 -19.52 65.81 -38.68
C CYS A 827 -20.50 65.95 -37.52
N VAL A 828 -20.21 65.45 -36.32
CA VAL A 828 -21.03 65.59 -35.12
C VAL A 828 -20.99 67.02 -34.64
N VAL A 829 -19.91 67.79 -34.78
CA VAL A 829 -19.90 69.22 -34.45
C VAL A 829 -20.75 70.00 -35.46
N LEU A 830 -20.66 69.70 -36.75
CA LEU A 830 -21.48 70.31 -37.81
C LEU A 830 -22.96 69.92 -37.70
N VAL A 831 -23.23 68.64 -37.45
CA VAL A 831 -24.56 68.06 -37.20
C VAL A 831 -25.10 68.55 -35.88
N LYS A 832 -24.36 68.61 -34.77
CA LYS A 832 -24.79 69.20 -33.48
C LYS A 832 -25.08 70.69 -33.61
N LYS A 833 -24.35 71.42 -34.46
CA LYS A 833 -24.63 72.83 -34.77
C LYS A 833 -25.90 73.00 -35.62
N ALA A 834 -26.22 72.05 -36.51
CA ALA A 834 -27.45 72.02 -37.30
C ALA A 834 -28.67 71.38 -36.56
N TYR A 835 -28.42 70.39 -35.72
CA TYR A 835 -29.33 69.61 -34.88
C TYR A 835 -29.75 70.45 -33.68
N ASN A 836 -28.86 71.15 -32.98
CA ASN A 836 -29.26 72.11 -31.93
C ASN A 836 -30.11 73.29 -32.48
N ARG A 837 -30.00 73.60 -33.78
CA ARG A 837 -30.86 74.59 -34.47
C ARG A 837 -32.22 74.00 -34.89
N LYS A 838 -32.33 72.69 -35.15
CA LYS A 838 -33.58 72.00 -35.53
C LYS A 838 -34.32 71.29 -34.36
N VAL A 839 -33.63 70.91 -33.30
CA VAL A 839 -34.14 70.09 -32.18
C VAL A 839 -34.85 70.91 -31.13
N LYS A 840 -34.60 72.22 -31.03
CA LYS A 840 -35.49 73.13 -30.30
C LYS A 840 -36.90 73.23 -30.92
N LYS A 841 -37.10 72.76 -32.16
CA LYS A 841 -38.41 72.74 -32.86
C LYS A 841 -39.00 71.33 -33.08
N ALA A 842 -38.30 70.26 -32.70
CA ALA A 842 -38.73 68.87 -32.94
C ALA A 842 -38.75 67.98 -31.69
N GLY A 843 -38.62 68.56 -30.48
CA GLY A 843 -38.74 67.83 -29.20
C GLY A 843 -40.17 67.50 -28.78
N GLN A 844 -41.17 67.72 -29.63
CA GLN A 844 -42.59 67.58 -29.28
C GLN A 844 -43.35 66.55 -30.13
N LYS A 845 -42.64 65.74 -30.94
CA LYS A 845 -43.24 64.80 -31.91
C LYS A 845 -42.72 63.36 -31.81
N VAL A 846 -42.07 63.00 -30.70
CA VAL A 846 -41.58 61.63 -30.40
C VAL A 846 -42.25 61.07 -29.13
N LYS A 847 -43.51 61.45 -28.89
CA LYS A 847 -44.38 60.86 -27.86
C LYS A 847 -45.56 60.04 -28.43
N ASP A 848 -45.68 59.96 -29.76
CA ASP A 848 -46.87 59.39 -30.42
C ASP A 848 -46.61 58.12 -31.25
N LEU A 849 -45.43 57.49 -31.16
CA LEU A 849 -45.19 56.21 -31.84
C LEU A 849 -44.60 55.22 -30.82
N GLY A 850 -45.54 54.61 -30.09
CA GLY A 850 -45.30 53.62 -29.05
C GLY A 850 -44.60 52.36 -29.54
N ILE A 851 -43.62 51.92 -28.75
CA ILE A 851 -42.93 50.64 -28.89
C ILE A 851 -43.25 49.86 -27.59
N THR A 852 -44.26 49.00 -27.63
CA THR A 852 -44.67 48.15 -26.48
C THR A 852 -45.23 46.79 -26.94
N ALA A 853 -44.71 46.19 -28.01
CA ALA A 853 -45.29 44.95 -28.57
C ALA A 853 -44.61 43.63 -28.15
N LEU A 854 -43.43 43.63 -27.52
CA LEU A 854 -42.70 42.40 -27.14
C LEU A 854 -42.73 42.06 -25.64
N GLY A 855 -42.95 43.03 -24.74
CA GLY A 855 -43.05 42.78 -23.30
C GLY A 855 -44.43 42.36 -22.80
N GLN A 856 -45.47 42.48 -23.64
CA GLN A 856 -46.86 42.36 -23.20
C GLN A 856 -47.35 40.89 -23.17
N SER A 857 -46.75 40.00 -23.97
CA SER A 857 -47.09 38.57 -24.01
C SER A 857 -46.60 37.79 -22.78
N THR A 858 -45.36 38.04 -22.32
CA THR A 858 -44.78 37.40 -21.11
C THR A 858 -45.46 37.88 -19.82
N LEU A 859 -45.89 39.14 -19.76
CA LEU A 859 -46.65 39.67 -18.61
C LEU A 859 -48.07 39.08 -18.52
N LEU A 860 -48.69 38.75 -19.65
CA LEU A 860 -50.02 38.11 -19.68
C LEU A 860 -49.98 36.65 -19.21
N SER A 861 -48.91 35.90 -19.52
CA SER A 861 -48.76 34.50 -19.13
C SER A 861 -48.46 34.29 -17.65
N LEU A 862 -47.81 35.27 -17.00
CA LEU A 862 -47.44 35.23 -15.57
C LEU A 862 -48.55 35.75 -14.63
N ASN A 863 -49.63 36.33 -15.16
CA ASN A 863 -50.71 36.95 -14.36
C ASN A 863 -51.38 35.99 -13.35
N LYS A 864 -51.42 34.67 -13.64
CA LYS A 864 -51.95 33.66 -12.70
C LYS A 864 -51.10 33.53 -11.43
N TRP A 865 -49.81 33.81 -11.52
CA TRP A 865 -48.83 33.67 -10.46
C TRP A 865 -48.54 35.02 -9.76
N GLU A 866 -49.31 36.07 -10.06
CA GLU A 866 -49.08 37.40 -9.51
C GLU A 866 -49.48 37.47 -8.03
N VAL A 867 -48.52 37.79 -7.18
CA VAL A 867 -48.69 38.00 -5.74
C VAL A 867 -48.59 39.50 -5.45
N ALA A 868 -49.49 40.04 -4.63
CA ALA A 868 -49.38 41.43 -4.19
C ALA A 868 -48.10 41.61 -3.38
N GLN A 869 -47.30 42.62 -3.70
CA GLN A 869 -46.04 42.88 -3.00
C GLN A 869 -46.23 43.11 -1.49
N ASP A 870 -47.40 43.62 -1.08
CA ASP A 870 -47.77 43.80 0.33
C ASP A 870 -47.97 42.46 1.08
N ASN A 871 -48.12 41.34 0.35
CA ASN A 871 -48.22 39.98 0.89
C ASN A 871 -46.87 39.24 0.93
N VAL A 872 -45.76 39.95 0.71
CA VAL A 872 -44.40 39.38 0.72
C VAL A 872 -43.53 40.18 1.69
N ILE A 873 -43.00 39.50 2.70
CA ILE A 873 -42.07 40.09 3.67
C ILE A 873 -40.68 39.56 3.36
N LEU A 874 -39.77 40.45 3.00
CA LEU A 874 -38.36 40.12 2.81
C LEU A 874 -37.64 40.14 4.15
N ASN A 875 -36.92 39.06 4.47
CA ASN A 875 -36.09 38.92 5.66
C ASN A 875 -34.60 39.00 5.26
N ARG A 876 -33.79 38.02 5.70
CA ARG A 876 -32.33 38.02 5.51
C ARG A 876 -31.93 37.82 4.03
N LYS A 877 -30.84 38.44 3.61
CA LYS A 877 -30.19 38.14 2.32
C LYS A 877 -29.62 36.72 2.34
N LEU A 878 -29.93 35.91 1.33
CA LEU A 878 -29.42 34.54 1.16
C LEU A 878 -28.25 34.48 0.17
N GLY A 879 -28.25 35.33 -0.86
CA GLY A 879 -27.20 35.36 -1.88
C GLY A 879 -27.39 36.49 -2.89
N GLU A 880 -26.43 36.66 -3.80
CA GLU A 880 -26.47 37.63 -4.89
C GLU A 880 -25.96 36.97 -6.18
N GLY A 881 -26.65 37.21 -7.29
CA GLY A 881 -26.32 36.65 -8.60
C GLY A 881 -26.43 37.69 -9.72
N ALA A 882 -26.32 37.23 -10.97
CA ALA A 882 -26.24 38.09 -12.16
C ALA A 882 -27.40 39.10 -12.29
N PHE A 883 -28.63 38.69 -11.94
CA PHE A 883 -29.83 39.53 -12.07
C PHE A 883 -30.26 40.24 -10.77
N GLY A 884 -29.52 40.07 -9.66
CA GLY A 884 -29.85 40.73 -8.39
C GLY A 884 -29.73 39.85 -7.16
N THR A 885 -30.41 40.26 -6.08
CA THR A 885 -30.25 39.67 -4.74
C THR A 885 -31.37 38.66 -4.44
N VAL A 886 -31.04 37.56 -3.78
CA VAL A 886 -32.00 36.60 -3.24
C VAL A 886 -32.13 36.82 -1.74
N TYR A 887 -33.35 37.01 -1.27
CA TYR A 887 -33.71 37.12 0.14
C TYR A 887 -34.52 35.90 0.58
N GLY A 888 -34.38 35.49 1.82
CA GLY A 888 -35.36 34.63 2.49
C GLY A 888 -36.48 35.52 2.97
N GLY A 889 -37.70 35.02 3.00
CA GLY A 889 -38.87 35.81 3.36
C GLY A 889 -40.06 34.93 3.69
N GLU A 890 -41.19 35.58 3.92
CA GLU A 890 -42.48 34.93 4.08
C GLU A 890 -43.43 35.50 3.03
N ALA A 891 -44.23 34.64 2.40
CA ALA A 891 -45.25 35.06 1.45
C ALA A 891 -46.61 34.44 1.78
N MET A 892 -47.66 35.24 1.65
CA MET A 892 -49.04 34.80 1.83
C MET A 892 -49.66 34.49 0.46
N LEU A 893 -49.57 33.22 0.05
CA LEU A 893 -49.94 32.75 -1.30
C LEU A 893 -51.45 32.48 -1.45
N ASP A 894 -52.08 31.86 -0.44
CA ASP A 894 -53.51 31.44 -0.47
C ASP A 894 -54.43 32.26 0.46
N GLY A 895 -53.94 33.39 0.97
CA GLY A 895 -54.71 34.31 1.83
C GLY A 895 -54.97 33.86 3.28
N ASN A 896 -54.60 32.63 3.65
CA ASN A 896 -54.84 32.07 5.00
C ASN A 896 -53.58 31.73 5.81
N HIS A 897 -52.41 31.59 5.19
CA HIS A 897 -51.16 31.20 5.88
C HIS A 897 -49.92 31.81 5.21
N TRP A 898 -48.90 32.12 6.01
CA TRP A 898 -47.59 32.59 5.57
C TRP A 898 -46.65 31.41 5.39
N VAL A 899 -46.07 31.25 4.20
CA VAL A 899 -45.11 30.19 3.87
C VAL A 899 -43.71 30.79 3.77
N GLY A 900 -42.69 30.07 4.25
CA GLY A 900 -41.29 30.44 4.08
C GLY A 900 -40.89 30.34 2.60
N VAL A 901 -40.38 31.44 2.04
CA VAL A 901 -40.06 31.55 0.61
C VAL A 901 -38.67 32.13 0.36
N ALA A 902 -38.09 31.80 -0.78
CA ALA A 902 -36.94 32.50 -1.33
C ALA A 902 -37.42 33.51 -2.38
N VAL A 903 -37.06 34.79 -2.22
CA VAL A 903 -37.47 35.88 -3.10
C VAL A 903 -36.26 36.46 -3.84
N LYS A 904 -36.23 36.28 -5.15
CA LYS A 904 -35.23 36.88 -6.03
C LYS A 904 -35.72 38.27 -6.47
N THR A 905 -34.90 39.29 -6.28
CA THR A 905 -35.26 40.69 -6.55
C THR A 905 -34.38 41.29 -7.64
N LEU A 906 -34.99 41.92 -8.65
CA LEU A 906 -34.29 42.66 -9.71
C LEU A 906 -33.90 44.08 -9.23
N LYS A 907 -32.75 44.60 -9.66
CA LYS A 907 -32.28 45.95 -9.26
C LYS A 907 -33.22 47.05 -9.80
N VAL A 908 -33.45 48.11 -9.01
CA VAL A 908 -34.42 49.19 -9.29
C VAL A 908 -34.09 49.99 -10.56
N GLU A 909 -32.84 49.96 -11.04
CA GLU A 909 -32.39 50.66 -12.26
C GLU A 909 -32.00 49.70 -13.40
N SER A 910 -32.60 48.51 -13.45
CA SER A 910 -32.27 47.51 -14.49
C SER A 910 -32.79 47.92 -15.88
N THR A 911 -32.02 47.59 -16.91
CA THR A 911 -32.36 47.79 -18.32
C THR A 911 -33.60 46.98 -18.73
N ILE A 912 -34.19 47.33 -19.88
CA ILE A 912 -35.35 46.59 -20.41
C ILE A 912 -34.96 45.14 -20.73
N GLU A 913 -33.74 44.91 -21.22
CA GLU A 913 -33.20 43.58 -21.52
C GLU A 913 -33.07 42.75 -20.24
N GLU A 914 -32.47 43.30 -19.17
CA GLU A 914 -32.36 42.61 -17.87
C GLU A 914 -33.72 42.28 -17.25
N LYS A 915 -34.73 43.16 -17.44
CA LYS A 915 -36.12 42.89 -17.02
C LYS A 915 -36.76 41.76 -17.81
N LEU A 916 -36.51 41.67 -19.12
CA LEU A 916 -37.02 40.61 -19.97
C LEU A 916 -36.35 39.26 -19.64
N ASP A 917 -35.03 39.26 -19.44
CA ASP A 917 -34.29 38.06 -19.05
C ASP A 917 -34.76 37.53 -17.68
N PHE A 918 -34.92 38.43 -16.70
CA PHE A 918 -35.45 38.09 -15.37
C PHE A 918 -36.85 37.45 -15.44
N LEU A 919 -37.75 38.00 -16.25
CA LEU A 919 -39.10 37.46 -16.43
C LEU A 919 -39.12 36.18 -17.27
N SER A 920 -38.20 36.03 -18.22
CA SER A 920 -38.06 34.80 -19.01
C SER A 920 -37.68 33.60 -18.15
N GLU A 921 -36.85 33.82 -17.12
CA GLU A 921 -36.47 32.80 -16.15
C GLU A 921 -37.69 32.33 -15.34
N ALA A 922 -38.50 33.27 -14.82
CA ALA A 922 -39.74 32.94 -14.12
C ALA A 922 -40.77 32.24 -15.02
N GLU A 923 -40.90 32.67 -16.28
CA GLU A 923 -41.78 32.06 -17.29
C GLU A 923 -41.38 30.63 -17.64
N MET A 924 -40.08 30.28 -17.59
CA MET A 924 -39.61 28.91 -17.76
C MET A 924 -39.94 28.05 -16.53
N MET A 925 -39.76 28.59 -15.32
CA MET A 925 -39.95 27.84 -14.06
C MET A 925 -41.40 27.41 -13.81
N LYS A 926 -42.39 28.11 -14.37
CA LYS A 926 -43.82 27.78 -14.18
C LYS A 926 -44.23 26.37 -14.66
N ARG A 927 -43.40 25.73 -15.49
CA ARG A 927 -43.71 24.44 -16.14
C ARG A 927 -43.33 23.24 -15.28
N PHE A 928 -42.56 23.46 -14.21
CA PHE A 928 -42.05 22.38 -13.38
C PHE A 928 -42.97 22.15 -12.19
N ASP A 929 -43.44 20.91 -12.04
CA ASP A 929 -44.19 20.45 -10.87
C ASP A 929 -43.67 19.07 -10.46
N HIS A 930 -42.66 19.07 -9.60
CA HIS A 930 -42.02 17.85 -9.09
C HIS A 930 -41.49 18.07 -7.68
N LYS A 931 -41.52 17.04 -6.82
CA LYS A 931 -41.10 17.15 -5.40
C LYS A 931 -39.60 17.45 -5.22
N ASN A 932 -38.77 17.07 -6.20
CA ASN A 932 -37.31 17.24 -6.19
C ASN A 932 -36.83 18.41 -7.06
N ILE A 933 -37.69 19.38 -7.36
CA ILE A 933 -37.33 20.59 -8.13
C ILE A 933 -37.90 21.80 -7.40
N VAL A 934 -37.06 22.81 -7.19
CA VAL A 934 -37.45 24.09 -6.58
C VAL A 934 -38.54 24.74 -7.45
N LYS A 935 -39.74 24.92 -6.89
CA LYS A 935 -40.89 25.43 -7.63
C LYS A 935 -40.93 26.94 -7.61
N LEU A 936 -41.50 27.50 -8.69
CA LEU A 936 -42.01 28.86 -8.66
C LEU A 936 -43.30 28.86 -7.84
N LEU A 937 -43.42 29.78 -6.90
CA LEU A 937 -44.61 29.99 -6.06
C LEU A 937 -45.38 31.25 -6.44
N GLY A 938 -44.70 32.25 -7.01
CA GLY A 938 -45.32 33.49 -7.44
C GLY A 938 -44.35 34.49 -8.04
N VAL A 939 -44.88 35.57 -8.60
CA VAL A 939 -44.12 36.73 -9.09
C VAL A 939 -44.79 38.03 -8.64
N CYS A 940 -44.01 39.09 -8.46
CA CYS A 940 -44.54 40.45 -8.27
C CYS A 940 -44.07 41.30 -9.44
N THR A 941 -44.96 41.61 -10.38
CA THR A 941 -44.63 42.33 -11.61
C THR A 941 -45.26 43.72 -11.68
N ARG A 942 -46.21 44.03 -10.78
CA ARG A 942 -46.96 45.31 -10.77
C ARG A 942 -46.18 46.54 -10.31
N ARG A 943 -45.13 46.36 -9.50
CA ARG A 943 -44.32 47.44 -8.93
C ARG A 943 -42.84 47.03 -8.94
N GLU A 944 -41.96 48.01 -9.08
CA GLU A 944 -40.52 47.79 -8.92
C GLU A 944 -40.12 47.87 -7.44
N PRO A 945 -39.13 47.09 -7.00
CA PRO A 945 -38.40 46.04 -7.75
C PRO A 945 -39.25 44.79 -8.03
N LEU A 946 -39.00 44.13 -9.16
CA LEU A 946 -39.70 42.89 -9.56
C LEU A 946 -39.23 41.71 -8.70
N TYR A 947 -40.18 40.84 -8.30
CA TYR A 947 -39.92 39.65 -7.47
C TYR A 947 -40.25 38.34 -8.17
N THR A 948 -39.43 37.32 -7.94
CA THR A 948 -39.73 35.91 -8.22
C THR A 948 -39.67 35.15 -6.89
N ILE A 949 -40.77 34.52 -6.52
CA ILE A 949 -40.99 33.84 -5.24
C ILE A 949 -40.89 32.32 -5.49
N MET A 950 -40.07 31.63 -4.72
CA MET A 950 -39.74 30.20 -4.88
C MET A 950 -39.69 29.48 -3.54
N ASP A 951 -39.64 28.14 -3.57
CA ASP A 951 -39.45 27.33 -2.36
C ASP A 951 -38.19 27.72 -1.57
N PHE A 952 -38.31 27.74 -0.23
CA PHE A 952 -37.19 28.03 0.65
C PHE A 952 -36.48 26.75 1.13
N MET A 953 -35.21 26.61 0.79
CA MET A 953 -34.36 25.48 1.21
C MET A 953 -33.75 25.75 2.59
N LEU A 954 -34.37 25.22 3.65
CA LEU A 954 -33.98 25.48 5.06
C LEU A 954 -32.51 25.20 5.38
N HIS A 955 -31.95 24.13 4.80
CA HIS A 955 -30.58 23.67 5.07
C HIS A 955 -29.53 24.18 4.07
N GLY A 956 -29.92 25.06 3.15
CA GLY A 956 -29.01 25.61 2.15
C GLY A 956 -28.55 24.57 1.13
N ASP A 957 -27.34 24.78 0.59
CA ASP A 957 -26.79 23.90 -0.44
C ASP A 957 -26.28 22.56 0.14
N LEU A 958 -26.51 21.48 -0.60
CA LEU A 958 -26.20 20.12 -0.16
C LEU A 958 -24.70 19.91 0.12
N LYS A 959 -23.81 20.59 -0.62
CA LYS A 959 -22.36 20.50 -0.42
C LYS A 959 -21.97 21.05 0.96
N THR A 960 -22.42 22.24 1.31
CA THR A 960 -22.18 22.85 2.62
C THR A 960 -22.80 22.00 3.73
N PHE A 961 -24.00 21.47 3.52
CA PHE A 961 -24.68 20.60 4.46
C PHE A 961 -23.88 19.32 4.79
N LEU A 962 -23.32 18.66 3.77
CA LEU A 962 -22.53 17.43 3.91
C LEU A 962 -21.15 17.71 4.51
N LEU A 963 -20.46 18.77 4.07
CA LEU A 963 -19.16 19.16 4.60
C LEU A 963 -19.23 19.50 6.11
N ALA A 964 -20.29 20.19 6.53
CA ALA A 964 -20.52 20.51 7.93
C ALA A 964 -20.72 19.27 8.82
N ARG A 965 -21.06 18.09 8.26
CA ARG A 965 -21.32 16.85 9.03
C ARG A 965 -20.24 15.78 8.89
N ARG A 966 -19.20 16.01 8.07
CA ARG A 966 -18.09 15.06 7.84
C ARG A 966 -17.36 14.67 9.13
N HIS A 967 -17.21 15.59 10.08
CA HIS A 967 -16.49 15.34 11.34
C HIS A 967 -17.28 14.45 12.31
N LEU A 968 -18.61 14.45 12.24
CA LEU A 968 -19.47 13.65 13.11
C LEU A 968 -19.40 12.15 12.81
N VAL A 969 -19.12 11.78 11.55
CA VAL A 969 -18.94 10.39 11.11
C VAL A 969 -17.63 9.78 11.64
N SER A 970 -16.59 10.60 11.85
CA SER A 970 -15.27 10.14 12.31
C SER A 970 -15.19 9.85 13.82
N GLN A 971 -16.18 10.31 14.61
CA GLN A 971 -16.15 10.22 16.08
C GLN A 971 -17.07 9.15 16.67
N GLY A 972 -17.72 8.32 15.84
CA GLY A 972 -18.50 7.17 16.31
C GLY A 972 -19.73 7.50 17.16
N GLN A 973 -20.19 8.76 17.18
CA GLN A 973 -21.42 9.14 17.88
C GLN A 973 -22.64 8.91 16.99
N VAL A 974 -23.45 7.94 17.38
CA VAL A 974 -24.75 7.62 16.75
C VAL A 974 -25.84 8.37 17.50
N ASP A 975 -26.10 9.61 17.11
CA ASP A 975 -27.32 10.34 17.47
C ASP A 975 -28.30 10.32 16.28
N ASP A 976 -29.59 10.62 16.52
CA ASP A 976 -30.67 10.70 15.51
C ASP A 976 -30.39 11.67 14.33
N SER A 977 -29.36 12.51 14.47
CA SER A 977 -28.85 13.45 13.45
C SER A 977 -27.67 12.91 12.62
N SER A 978 -27.28 11.65 12.82
CA SER A 978 -26.19 10.99 12.09
C SER A 978 -26.54 10.76 10.62
N MET A 979 -25.57 11.01 9.74
CA MET A 979 -25.64 10.76 8.30
C MET A 979 -25.43 9.27 8.05
N SER A 980 -26.51 8.49 8.02
CA SER A 980 -26.44 7.07 7.71
C SER A 980 -26.30 6.81 6.20
N PRO A 981 -25.72 5.68 5.77
CA PRO A 981 -25.68 5.29 4.36
C PRO A 981 -27.07 5.27 3.70
N GLU A 982 -28.11 4.89 4.45
CA GLU A 982 -29.50 4.87 3.96
C GLU A 982 -30.01 6.28 3.65
N ARG A 983 -29.71 7.26 4.52
CA ARG A 983 -30.05 8.67 4.29
C ARG A 983 -29.31 9.25 3.08
N LEU A 984 -28.02 8.94 2.93
CA LEU A 984 -27.24 9.37 1.76
C LEU A 984 -27.80 8.76 0.47
N THR A 985 -28.17 7.48 0.51
CA THR A 985 -28.80 6.80 -0.63
C THR A 985 -30.14 7.44 -0.99
N SER A 986 -30.96 7.81 0.00
CA SER A 986 -32.21 8.53 -0.23
C SER A 986 -31.99 9.88 -0.89
N MET A 987 -30.97 10.65 -0.48
CA MET A 987 -30.64 11.94 -1.09
C MET A 987 -30.23 11.78 -2.56
N VAL A 988 -29.42 10.76 -2.88
CA VAL A 988 -29.03 10.44 -4.26
C VAL A 988 -30.25 10.06 -5.10
N LEU A 989 -31.14 9.23 -4.56
CA LEU A 989 -32.37 8.82 -5.23
C LEU A 989 -33.27 10.02 -5.54
N ASP A 990 -33.44 10.95 -4.60
CA ASP A 990 -34.22 12.16 -4.79
C ASP A 990 -33.64 13.06 -5.90
N VAL A 991 -32.31 13.27 -5.91
CA VAL A 991 -31.63 14.03 -6.96
C VAL A 991 -31.79 13.35 -8.31
N ALA A 992 -31.56 12.03 -8.38
CA ALA A 992 -31.72 11.25 -9.61
C ALA A 992 -33.15 11.33 -10.16
N THR A 993 -34.16 11.30 -9.27
CA THR A 993 -35.58 11.43 -9.65
C THR A 993 -35.87 12.82 -10.24
N GLY A 994 -35.35 13.88 -9.62
CA GLY A 994 -35.46 15.25 -10.14
C GLY A 994 -34.78 15.44 -11.50
N VAL A 995 -33.58 14.89 -11.67
CA VAL A 995 -32.84 14.93 -12.95
C VAL A 995 -33.57 14.12 -14.02
N SER A 996 -34.10 12.94 -13.68
CA SER A 996 -34.89 12.11 -14.59
C SER A 996 -36.15 12.84 -15.09
N TYR A 997 -36.84 13.58 -14.21
CA TYR A 997 -37.98 14.40 -14.60
C TYR A 997 -37.57 15.54 -15.57
N LEU A 998 -36.45 16.21 -15.32
CA LEU A 998 -35.94 17.26 -16.21
C LEU A 998 -35.53 16.72 -17.58
N ALA A 999 -34.85 15.56 -17.60
CA ALA A 999 -34.46 14.87 -18.83
C ALA A 999 -35.68 14.46 -19.66
N ALA A 1000 -36.71 13.89 -19.02
CA ALA A 1000 -37.97 13.53 -19.69
C ALA A 1000 -38.67 14.74 -20.32
N ASN A 1001 -38.58 15.92 -19.68
CA ASN A 1001 -39.12 17.17 -20.21
C ASN A 1001 -38.16 17.91 -21.17
N LYS A 1002 -36.94 17.40 -21.40
CA LYS A 1002 -35.88 18.01 -22.23
C LYS A 1002 -35.46 19.41 -21.77
N TYR A 1003 -35.34 19.62 -20.46
CA TYR A 1003 -34.90 20.89 -19.87
C TYR A 1003 -33.59 20.75 -19.11
N VAL A 1004 -32.75 21.78 -19.21
CA VAL A 1004 -31.59 21.98 -18.34
C VAL A 1004 -31.98 22.96 -17.24
N HIS A 1005 -32.21 22.44 -16.03
CA HIS A 1005 -32.47 23.26 -14.85
C HIS A 1005 -31.25 23.26 -13.94
N ARG A 1006 -30.84 24.44 -13.44
CA ARG A 1006 -29.59 24.59 -12.67
C ARG A 1006 -29.73 24.28 -11.18
N SER A 1007 -30.94 24.00 -10.70
CA SER A 1007 -31.23 23.79 -9.27
C SER A 1007 -32.11 22.56 -9.05
N VAL A 1008 -31.63 21.53 -8.36
CA VAL A 1008 -32.38 20.31 -8.03
C VAL A 1008 -32.44 20.17 -6.51
N GLN A 1009 -33.54 19.62 -5.98
CA GLN A 1009 -33.78 19.49 -4.55
C GLN A 1009 -33.67 18.02 -4.11
N GLY A 1010 -32.75 17.73 -3.18
CA GLY A 1010 -32.76 16.48 -2.41
C GLY A 1010 -33.59 16.70 -1.14
N THR A 1011 -34.74 16.06 -1.00
CA THR A 1011 -35.62 16.29 0.15
C THR A 1011 -35.07 15.63 1.41
N SER A 1012 -35.19 16.35 2.54
CA SER A 1012 -35.27 15.77 3.88
C SER A 1012 -36.57 16.24 4.52
N GLU A 1013 -37.72 15.85 3.94
CA GLU A 1013 -39.02 16.06 4.56
C GLU A 1013 -39.58 14.72 5.05
N GLU A 1014 -38.99 14.24 6.13
CA GLU A 1014 -39.68 13.82 7.34
C GLU A 1014 -38.74 14.18 8.49
N MET A 1015 -38.99 15.32 9.13
CA MET A 1015 -38.38 15.70 10.40
C MET A 1015 -39.45 16.31 11.30
#